data_AF-A0A7J4URL9-F1
#
_entry.id   AF-A0A7J4URL9-F1
#
_cell.length_a   1.000
_cell.length_b   1.000
_cell.length_c   1.000
_cell.angle_alpha   90.00
_cell.angle_beta   90.00
_cell.angle_gamma   90.00
#
_symmetry.space_group_name_H-M   'P 1'
#
loop_
_entity.id
_entity.type
_entity.pdbx_description
1 polymer ?
#
loop_
_entity_poly.entity_id
_entity_poly.type
_entity_poly.pdbx_seq_one_letter_code
_entity_poly.pdbx_strand_id
1 'polypeptide(L)'
;MKIKRVVKRLAAVGTGVAMLGATAMGALAADLSDYPTMFVEDGVFNGLIVVGDAAQSVDTLGAVDIASNMMAPGSGSGSSVSVSGDAWLVKAGSDVMEFSESIGPATHGIVDFVDESELVALETLDFTNSKGTFRYEQFLHFDNAVINTTYEEDDDDTTDLFLKIPDSALFARYQLDFIESAKSDIDASDSFELEDYEGKSITMFGNTYEIVKAVTGGALSEKVTITMMTGPAGGTLQEGESRTFSIGDSSYTVELTFTDSSDRSKFVVNGESTNLMDEGDTYTLGDGTVLGLTETLHQNYAGGVHSAEFYLGADKIVLEDDGINASGSTDELQVNDETIDGADVEIVGSVTDEATSTTEDGELEIDTIYINMTAQDDYYLSAGETLLGQSELDEKDLLFTQNWDIRFEGLDGIEVDQIKLNDRAGEKEYELQFVNVNGDEISMPLAYASGSNLRWGDQNDNLTLTRNNIHDEQFFILNDDTDEDSVTHVVQYKGADDHTKSDPKIKFKILATGETVERTVTFGANSVSATLRLAGTTYTVTNSTTGTLGNTGSDDWGINVIGGSSTNTSITFGTANSTQNYLIARGGAKIELLQVNNAGIHAGNLTRGQFSVGSGQLHWNVTLIDSDRIDDRLSVPYLILGSNITAASSEVDLAAVTGGTGVSLTSPDDDSDNNYAYSVNGAWIKHTNPSGGGTTADTVNIDWPHEERAPLVYITSGATSSKVLAGDLAPVTVGVATRLASEVS
;
A
#
# COMPACT_ATOMS: atom_id res chain seq x y z
N MET A 1 -17.23 17.80 -19.80
CA MET A 1 -18.47 17.53 -19.04
C MET A 1 -18.04 16.83 -17.74
N LYS A 2 -17.57 17.59 -16.74
CA LYS A 2 -16.98 17.03 -15.50
C LYS A 2 -18.12 16.59 -14.55
N ILE A 3 -18.25 15.28 -14.28
CA ILE A 3 -18.95 14.79 -13.10
C ILE A 3 -18.04 15.16 -11.93
N LYS A 4 -18.44 16.15 -11.14
CA LYS A 4 -17.79 16.46 -9.86
C LYS A 4 -17.83 15.20 -9.00
N ARG A 5 -16.70 14.50 -8.87
CA ARG A 5 -16.49 13.56 -7.77
C ARG A 5 -16.44 14.42 -6.51
N VAL A 6 -17.60 14.61 -5.87
CA VAL A 6 -17.65 15.05 -4.48
C VAL A 6 -17.15 13.84 -3.68
N VAL A 7 -15.85 13.80 -3.41
CA VAL A 7 -15.28 12.80 -2.51
C VAL A 7 -15.81 13.10 -1.12
N LYS A 8 -16.61 12.17 -0.59
CA LYS A 8 -16.91 12.09 0.83
C LYS A 8 -15.59 11.84 1.55
N ARG A 9 -15.00 12.87 2.15
CA ARG A 9 -13.77 12.76 2.96
C ARG A 9 -13.95 12.04 4.31
N LEU A 10 -14.95 11.18 4.48
CA LEU A 10 -15.24 10.53 5.77
C LEU A 10 -16.06 9.26 5.56
N ALA A 11 -15.36 8.13 5.49
CA ALA A 11 -15.77 6.77 5.91
C ALA A 11 -14.95 5.72 5.14
N ALA A 12 -13.77 5.39 5.66
CA ALA A 12 -13.28 4.01 5.63
C ALA A 12 -12.99 3.67 7.10
N VAL A 13 -13.87 2.87 7.68
CA VAL A 13 -13.66 2.27 9.01
C VAL A 13 -12.48 1.32 8.83
N GLY A 14 -11.33 1.61 9.44
CA GLY A 14 -10.11 0.81 9.28
C GLY A 14 -8.83 1.58 9.60
N THR A 15 -8.31 2.37 8.66
CA THR A 15 -6.83 2.51 8.57
C THR A 15 -6.23 3.89 8.37
N GLY A 16 -6.95 4.99 8.62
CA GLY A 16 -6.26 6.28 8.65
C GLY A 16 -7.19 7.47 8.70
N VAL A 17 -7.27 8.12 9.86
CA VAL A 17 -7.77 9.48 9.92
C VAL A 17 -6.60 10.39 9.59
N ALA A 18 -6.47 10.78 8.31
CA ALA A 18 -5.61 11.89 7.92
C ALA A 18 -6.20 13.18 8.54
N MET A 19 -5.59 13.67 9.61
CA MET A 19 -5.97 14.95 10.21
C MET A 19 -5.27 16.06 9.41
N LEU A 20 -5.97 16.57 8.38
CA LEU A 20 -5.53 17.73 7.61
C LEU A 20 -5.46 18.96 8.54
N GLY A 21 -4.24 19.26 8.99
CA GLY A 21 -3.90 20.50 9.68
C GLY A 21 -3.17 21.42 8.71
N ALA A 22 -3.91 22.31 8.04
CA ALA A 22 -3.32 23.41 7.30
C ALA A 22 -2.50 24.30 8.26
N THR A 23 -1.18 24.21 8.24
CA THR A 23 -0.30 25.16 8.93
C THR A 23 0.18 26.22 7.93
N ALA A 24 -0.69 27.19 7.65
CA ALA A 24 -0.24 28.46 7.07
C ALA A 24 0.23 29.40 8.19
N MET A 25 1.55 29.56 8.30
CA MET A 25 2.30 30.66 8.91
C MET A 25 2.06 31.04 10.40
N GLY A 26 3.07 30.73 11.22
CA GLY A 26 3.68 31.69 12.15
C GLY A 26 2.85 32.25 13.32
N ALA A 27 2.72 31.48 14.40
CA ALA A 27 2.91 31.90 15.81
C ALA A 27 2.30 30.84 16.76
N LEU A 28 3.15 30.17 17.54
CA LEU A 28 2.77 29.22 18.61
C LEU A 28 1.80 28.12 18.15
N ALA A 29 2.27 27.21 17.29
CA ALA A 29 1.54 25.98 17.01
C ALA A 29 1.38 25.21 18.34
N ALA A 30 0.14 25.03 18.79
CA ALA A 30 -0.16 23.99 19.76
C ALA A 30 0.27 22.66 19.13
N ASP A 31 1.01 21.84 19.86
CA ASP A 31 1.35 20.48 19.43
C ASP A 31 0.05 19.67 19.28
N LEU A 32 -0.35 19.41 18.05
CA LEU A 32 -1.54 18.62 17.71
C LEU A 32 -1.22 17.14 17.48
N SER A 33 0.00 16.68 17.81
CA SER A 33 0.41 15.27 17.65
C SER A 33 -0.41 14.28 18.49
N ASP A 34 -1.09 14.77 19.53
CA ASP A 34 -2.02 14.01 20.34
C ASP A 34 -3.49 14.26 19.95
N TYR A 35 -3.79 14.88 18.80
CA TYR A 35 -5.18 15.07 18.38
C TYR A 35 -5.80 13.77 17.85
N PRO A 36 -7.06 13.42 18.22
CA PRO A 36 -7.91 14.08 19.20
C PRO A 36 -7.75 13.55 20.62
N THR A 37 -6.87 12.57 20.89
CA THR A 37 -6.71 11.92 22.21
C THR A 37 -6.42 12.90 23.36
N MET A 38 -5.75 14.01 23.08
CA MET A 38 -5.55 15.15 24.00
C MET A 38 -6.87 15.74 24.54
N PHE A 39 -7.97 15.51 23.82
CA PHE A 39 -9.32 15.93 24.15
C PHE A 39 -10.25 14.74 24.40
N VAL A 40 -9.74 13.51 24.57
CA VAL A 40 -10.57 12.32 24.80
C VAL A 40 -10.16 11.64 26.10
N GLU A 41 -11.12 11.50 27.02
CA GLU A 41 -10.96 10.78 28.27
C GLU A 41 -12.01 9.68 28.32
N ASP A 42 -11.58 8.42 28.50
CA ASP A 42 -12.45 7.23 28.52
C ASP A 42 -13.42 7.12 27.31
N GLY A 43 -12.95 7.50 26.11
CA GLY A 43 -13.75 7.47 24.87
C GLY A 43 -14.80 8.59 24.76
N VAL A 44 -14.72 9.61 25.62
CA VAL A 44 -15.61 10.78 25.64
C VAL A 44 -14.82 12.05 25.37
N PHE A 45 -15.35 12.94 24.53
CA PHE A 45 -14.72 14.24 24.27
C PHE A 45 -14.74 15.12 25.53
N ASN A 46 -13.56 15.48 26.01
CA ASN A 46 -13.29 16.37 27.14
C ASN A 46 -12.88 17.76 26.63
N GLY A 47 -13.80 18.44 25.94
CA GLY A 47 -13.58 19.77 25.38
C GLY A 47 -14.88 20.51 25.02
N LEU A 48 -14.74 21.71 24.46
CA LEU A 48 -15.85 22.50 23.91
C LEU A 48 -15.56 22.85 22.45
N ILE A 49 -16.52 22.60 21.57
CA ILE A 49 -16.51 23.07 20.18
C ILE A 49 -17.28 24.39 20.16
N VAL A 50 -16.56 25.50 19.98
CA VAL A 50 -17.13 26.84 20.06
C VAL A 50 -17.30 27.42 18.67
N VAL A 51 -18.53 27.78 18.32
CA VAL A 51 -18.84 28.47 17.06
C VAL A 51 -19.09 29.93 17.37
N GLY A 52 -18.44 30.83 16.62
CA GLY A 52 -18.63 32.27 16.79
C GLY A 52 -20.08 32.71 16.53
N ASP A 53 -20.58 33.67 17.30
CA ASP A 53 -21.95 34.19 17.12
C ASP A 53 -22.20 34.79 15.71
N ALA A 54 -21.13 35.17 15.01
CA ALA A 54 -21.15 35.69 13.64
C ALA A 54 -20.66 34.68 12.58
N ALA A 55 -20.48 33.41 12.95
CA ALA A 55 -19.97 32.38 12.07
C ALA A 55 -20.95 32.11 10.91
N GLN A 56 -20.41 31.77 9.74
CA GLN A 56 -21.24 31.42 8.60
C GLN A 56 -21.93 30.06 8.85
N SER A 57 -23.03 29.80 8.13
CA SER A 57 -23.73 28.51 8.25
C SER A 57 -22.83 27.31 7.91
N VAL A 58 -21.81 27.52 7.06
CA VAL A 58 -20.81 26.51 6.73
C VAL A 58 -19.89 26.17 7.92
N ASP A 59 -19.55 27.13 8.77
CA ASP A 59 -18.72 26.92 9.96
C ASP A 59 -19.49 26.14 11.03
N THR A 60 -20.80 26.40 11.15
CA THR A 60 -21.67 25.65 12.07
C THR A 60 -21.83 24.20 11.61
N LEU A 61 -21.92 23.97 10.30
CA LEU A 61 -21.94 22.63 9.72
C LEU A 61 -20.61 21.91 9.93
N GLY A 62 -19.48 22.59 9.71
CA GLY A 62 -18.14 22.03 9.97
C GLY A 62 -17.95 21.65 11.43
N ALA A 63 -18.43 22.46 12.37
CA ALA A 63 -18.39 22.14 13.81
C ALA A 63 -19.22 20.89 14.17
N VAL A 64 -20.38 20.71 13.54
CA VAL A 64 -21.20 19.50 13.71
C VAL A 64 -20.51 18.29 13.10
N ASP A 65 -19.89 18.46 11.93
CA ASP A 65 -19.18 17.39 11.23
C ASP A 65 -17.99 16.87 12.02
N ILE A 66 -17.17 17.78 12.58
CA ILE A 66 -16.08 17.45 13.51
C ILE A 66 -16.63 16.69 14.72
N ALA A 67 -17.73 17.16 15.32
CA ALA A 67 -18.33 16.52 16.48
C ALA A 67 -18.88 15.11 16.20
N SER A 68 -19.46 14.87 15.02
CA SER A 68 -20.06 13.57 14.68
C SER A 68 -19.05 12.53 14.21
N ASN A 69 -17.88 12.97 13.74
CA ASN A 69 -16.92 12.11 13.05
C ASN A 69 -15.58 11.98 13.77
N MET A 70 -15.46 12.48 15.00
CA MET A 70 -14.25 12.33 15.79
C MET A 70 -14.04 10.87 16.19
N MET A 71 -12.87 10.31 15.90
CA MET A 71 -12.47 8.94 16.26
C MET A 71 -11.23 8.97 17.14
N ALA A 72 -11.10 8.02 18.07
CA ALA A 72 -9.92 7.85 18.92
C ALA A 72 -9.64 6.35 19.14
N PRO A 73 -8.42 5.97 19.51
CA PRO A 73 -8.08 4.56 19.74
C PRO A 73 -8.92 3.95 20.86
N GLY A 74 -9.52 2.81 20.58
CA GLY A 74 -10.32 2.01 21.50
C GLY A 74 -9.48 1.02 22.31
N SER A 75 -10.14 0.12 23.03
CA SER A 75 -9.49 -0.89 23.87
C SER A 75 -9.16 -2.21 23.14
N GLY A 76 -9.06 -2.19 21.81
CA GLY A 76 -8.81 -3.38 20.97
C GLY A 76 -7.34 -3.82 20.94
N SER A 77 -7.06 -5.00 20.39
CA SER A 77 -5.71 -5.53 20.16
C SER A 77 -5.05 -5.01 18.89
N GLY A 78 -5.83 -4.48 17.94
CA GLY A 78 -5.32 -3.91 16.69
C GLY A 78 -4.44 -2.69 16.93
N SER A 79 -3.70 -2.30 15.90
CA SER A 79 -2.93 -1.05 15.91
C SER A 79 -3.21 -0.32 14.61
N SER A 80 -3.50 0.97 14.69
CA SER A 80 -3.71 1.81 13.51
C SER A 80 -2.58 2.81 13.40
N VAL A 81 -2.08 3.06 12.19
CA VAL A 81 -1.13 4.14 11.95
C VAL A 81 -1.88 5.40 11.53
N SER A 82 -1.52 6.53 12.11
CA SER A 82 -1.98 7.84 11.66
C SER A 82 -0.80 8.67 11.17
N VAL A 83 -0.91 9.23 9.96
CA VAL A 83 0.03 10.22 9.43
C VAL A 83 -0.62 11.60 9.45
N SER A 84 0.10 12.60 9.95
CA SER A 84 -0.33 13.99 10.03
C SER A 84 0.48 14.86 9.07
N GLY A 85 -0.12 15.97 8.63
CA GLY A 85 0.44 16.86 7.61
C GLY A 85 -0.30 16.71 6.27
N ASP A 86 0.34 17.12 5.18
CA ASP A 86 -0.18 16.91 3.83
C ASP A 86 0.23 15.50 3.36
N ALA A 87 -0.67 14.55 3.55
CA ALA A 87 -0.40 13.13 3.36
C ALA A 87 -1.61 12.41 2.78
N TRP A 88 -1.36 11.62 1.75
CA TRP A 88 -2.33 10.75 1.11
C TRP A 88 -1.93 9.29 1.29
N LEU A 89 -2.79 8.50 1.94
CA LEU A 89 -2.68 7.05 1.97
C LEU A 89 -3.03 6.52 0.58
N VAL A 90 -2.15 5.69 0.01
CA VAL A 90 -2.30 5.09 -1.32
C VAL A 90 -3.55 4.18 -1.35
N LYS A 91 -4.68 4.73 -1.82
CA LYS A 91 -5.97 4.03 -1.98
C LYS A 91 -6.90 4.72 -2.98
N ALA A 92 -7.83 3.99 -3.58
CA ALA A 92 -8.84 4.49 -4.52
C ALA A 92 -10.28 4.21 -4.03
N GLY A 93 -10.78 5.05 -3.12
CA GLY A 93 -12.12 4.85 -2.55
C GLY A 93 -12.13 3.74 -1.49
N SER A 94 -12.76 2.60 -1.79
CA SER A 94 -12.69 1.39 -0.94
C SER A 94 -11.58 0.43 -1.36
N ASP A 95 -10.99 0.65 -2.52
CA ASP A 95 -9.89 -0.12 -3.06
C ASP A 95 -8.59 0.30 -2.36
N VAL A 96 -7.88 -0.67 -1.78
CA VAL A 96 -6.65 -0.47 -1.00
C VAL A 96 -5.49 -1.13 -1.73
N MET A 97 -4.28 -0.61 -1.55
CA MET A 97 -3.11 -1.26 -2.11
C MET A 97 -2.91 -2.64 -1.46
N GLU A 98 -2.83 -3.70 -2.25
CA GLU A 98 -2.61 -5.06 -1.77
C GLU A 98 -1.12 -5.43 -1.74
N PHE A 99 -0.76 -6.53 -1.07
CA PHE A 99 0.63 -6.96 -1.04
C PHE A 99 1.12 -7.36 -2.45
N SER A 100 2.28 -6.83 -2.84
CA SER A 100 2.89 -6.96 -4.18
C SER A 100 2.12 -6.31 -5.33
N GLU A 101 1.03 -5.61 -5.03
CA GLU A 101 0.42 -4.68 -5.96
C GLU A 101 1.30 -3.43 -6.11
N SER A 102 1.23 -2.78 -7.26
CA SER A 102 1.91 -1.50 -7.47
C SER A 102 0.99 -0.31 -7.23
N ILE A 103 1.54 0.90 -7.17
CA ILE A 103 0.72 2.13 -7.08
C ILE A 103 0.02 2.42 -8.41
N GLY A 104 0.70 2.19 -9.54
CA GLY A 104 0.31 2.66 -10.88
C GLY A 104 -0.54 1.70 -11.72
N PRO A 105 -1.60 2.14 -12.43
CA PRO A 105 -2.50 1.26 -13.16
C PRO A 105 -1.87 0.52 -14.34
N ALA A 106 -0.84 1.06 -15.02
CA ALA A 106 -0.19 0.34 -16.12
C ALA A 106 0.62 -0.87 -15.63
N THR A 107 1.02 -0.86 -14.36
CA THR A 107 1.67 -1.96 -13.64
C THR A 107 0.66 -2.76 -12.80
N HIS A 108 -0.63 -2.56 -13.04
CA HIS A 108 -1.78 -3.17 -12.36
C HIS A 108 -2.08 -2.63 -10.95
N GLY A 109 -1.67 -1.41 -10.65
CA GLY A 109 -1.97 -0.70 -9.41
C GLY A 109 -3.26 0.11 -9.38
N ILE A 110 -3.41 0.86 -8.29
CA ILE A 110 -4.66 1.48 -7.85
C ILE A 110 -4.95 2.90 -8.40
N VAL A 111 -3.92 3.72 -8.67
CA VAL A 111 -4.11 5.15 -8.96
C VAL A 111 -3.22 5.62 -10.11
N ASP A 112 -3.83 6.37 -11.02
CA ASP A 112 -3.13 6.98 -12.15
C ASP A 112 -2.36 8.24 -11.72
N PHE A 113 -3.00 9.10 -10.95
CA PHE A 113 -2.44 10.35 -10.45
C PHE A 113 -3.18 10.83 -9.20
N VAL A 114 -2.54 11.74 -8.48
CA VAL A 114 -3.14 12.54 -7.40
C VAL A 114 -3.15 14.02 -7.74
N ASP A 115 -4.10 14.77 -7.19
CA ASP A 115 -4.26 16.22 -7.39
C ASP A 115 -4.49 16.97 -6.07
N GLU A 116 -4.93 18.24 -6.14
CA GLU A 116 -5.26 19.08 -4.99
C GLU A 116 -6.24 18.44 -3.97
N SER A 117 -7.00 17.43 -4.40
CA SER A 117 -7.96 16.73 -3.55
C SER A 117 -7.30 15.68 -2.65
N GLU A 118 -6.10 15.22 -2.98
CA GLU A 118 -5.27 14.33 -2.17
C GLU A 118 -4.12 15.07 -1.46
N LEU A 119 -3.46 16.00 -2.15
CA LEU A 119 -2.32 16.78 -1.61
C LEU A 119 -2.52 18.28 -1.83
N VAL A 120 -2.49 19.06 -0.75
CA VAL A 120 -2.63 20.53 -0.81
C VAL A 120 -1.51 21.18 -1.61
N ALA A 121 -0.31 20.60 -1.62
CA ALA A 121 0.82 21.10 -2.42
C ALA A 121 0.56 21.11 -3.93
N LEU A 122 -0.44 20.35 -4.42
CA LEU A 122 -0.84 20.28 -5.82
C LEU A 122 -2.02 21.22 -6.15
N GLU A 123 -2.21 22.30 -5.39
CA GLU A 123 -3.33 23.22 -5.58
C GLU A 123 -3.39 23.85 -6.98
N THR A 124 -4.61 24.07 -7.46
CA THR A 124 -4.86 24.79 -8.72
C THR A 124 -4.65 26.28 -8.53
N LEU A 125 -3.74 26.87 -9.31
CA LEU A 125 -3.30 28.26 -9.15
C LEU A 125 -3.38 29.05 -10.47
N ASP A 126 -3.08 30.35 -10.38
CA ASP A 126 -3.11 31.27 -11.51
C ASP A 126 -1.71 31.89 -11.71
N PHE A 127 -1.18 31.82 -12.92
CA PHE A 127 0.03 32.52 -13.36
C PHE A 127 -0.37 33.81 -14.10
N THR A 128 0.13 34.97 -13.70
CA THR A 128 -0.27 36.25 -14.29
C THR A 128 0.92 37.02 -14.82
N ASN A 129 0.85 37.46 -16.08
CA ASN A 129 1.83 38.32 -16.73
C ASN A 129 1.16 39.42 -17.57
N SER A 130 1.92 40.05 -18.47
CA SER A 130 1.42 41.13 -19.32
C SER A 130 0.42 40.65 -20.39
N LYS A 131 0.50 39.37 -20.79
CA LYS A 131 -0.37 38.72 -21.78
C LYS A 131 -1.69 38.26 -21.20
N GLY A 132 -1.78 38.01 -19.90
CA GLY A 132 -3.01 37.65 -19.23
C GLY A 132 -2.82 36.93 -17.90
N THR A 133 -3.88 36.24 -17.49
CA THR A 133 -3.88 35.33 -16.34
C THR A 133 -4.20 33.93 -16.85
N PHE A 134 -3.30 32.99 -16.61
CA PHE A 134 -3.33 31.61 -17.08
C PHE A 134 -3.47 30.69 -15.88
N ARG A 135 -4.61 30.00 -15.80
CA ARG A 135 -4.88 29.05 -14.71
C ARG A 135 -4.19 27.72 -15.00
N TYR A 136 -3.57 27.11 -13.99
CA TYR A 136 -2.95 25.80 -14.12
C TYR A 136 -3.38 24.82 -13.03
N GLU A 137 -3.53 23.56 -13.40
CA GLU A 137 -3.77 22.41 -12.51
C GLU A 137 -2.42 21.67 -12.31
N GLN A 138 -2.23 21.01 -11.16
CA GLN A 138 -1.01 20.25 -10.87
C GLN A 138 -1.36 18.81 -10.52
N PHE A 139 -0.50 17.87 -10.93
CA PHE A 139 -0.70 16.44 -10.71
C PHE A 139 0.61 15.76 -10.38
N LEU A 140 0.55 14.68 -9.60
CA LEU A 140 1.63 13.71 -9.48
C LEU A 140 1.13 12.36 -10.00
N HIS A 141 1.71 11.92 -11.12
CA HIS A 141 1.34 10.70 -11.82
C HIS A 141 2.14 9.51 -11.34
N PHE A 142 1.45 8.39 -11.22
CA PHE A 142 1.98 7.05 -10.96
C PHE A 142 1.61 6.08 -12.09
N ASP A 143 1.09 6.56 -13.22
CA ASP A 143 0.58 5.77 -14.35
C ASP A 143 1.43 4.55 -14.71
N ASN A 144 2.77 4.69 -14.72
CA ASN A 144 3.75 3.64 -14.99
C ASN A 144 4.68 3.32 -13.80
N ALA A 145 4.33 3.77 -12.60
CA ALA A 145 5.14 3.59 -11.41
C ALA A 145 5.33 2.10 -11.08
N VAL A 146 6.58 1.70 -10.80
CA VAL A 146 6.90 0.39 -10.23
C VAL A 146 7.32 0.59 -8.79
N ILE A 147 6.32 0.68 -7.92
CA ILE A 147 6.50 0.79 -6.45
C ILE A 147 5.59 -0.27 -5.84
N ASN A 148 6.14 -1.30 -5.19
CA ASN A 148 5.35 -2.39 -4.64
C ASN A 148 5.97 -2.97 -3.37
N THR A 149 5.16 -3.66 -2.55
CA THR A 149 5.70 -4.35 -1.38
C THR A 149 6.27 -5.72 -1.73
N THR A 150 7.39 -6.05 -1.11
CA THR A 150 8.09 -7.33 -1.28
C THR A 150 8.54 -7.90 0.07
N TYR A 151 8.85 -9.19 0.07
CA TYR A 151 9.56 -9.87 1.16
C TYR A 151 10.79 -10.55 0.55
N GLU A 152 11.90 -9.84 0.59
CA GLU A 152 13.15 -10.25 -0.04
C GLU A 152 14.35 -9.77 0.77
N GLU A 153 15.53 -10.17 0.33
CA GLU A 153 16.81 -9.71 0.86
C GLU A 153 17.20 -8.40 0.19
N ASP A 154 17.58 -7.40 0.98
CA ASP A 154 18.14 -6.14 0.50
C ASP A 154 19.65 -6.24 0.23
N ASP A 155 20.28 -5.13 -0.17
CA ASP A 155 21.70 -5.09 -0.49
C ASP A 155 22.64 -5.20 0.74
N ASP A 156 22.08 -5.18 1.95
CA ASP A 156 22.77 -5.35 3.23
C ASP A 156 22.60 -6.77 3.82
N ASP A 157 22.17 -7.73 3.00
CA ASP A 157 21.87 -9.12 3.36
C ASP A 157 20.77 -9.23 4.45
N THR A 158 19.84 -8.27 4.49
CA THR A 158 18.69 -8.26 5.42
C THR A 158 17.42 -8.70 4.71
N THR A 159 16.86 -9.84 5.10
CA THR A 159 15.56 -10.32 4.60
C THR A 159 14.40 -9.81 5.46
N ASP A 160 13.61 -8.87 4.93
CA ASP A 160 12.44 -8.32 5.61
C ASP A 160 11.33 -7.88 4.64
N LEU A 161 10.26 -7.30 5.18
CA LEU A 161 9.21 -6.61 4.46
C LEU A 161 9.69 -5.22 4.04
N PHE A 162 9.70 -4.98 2.73
CA PHE A 162 10.05 -3.69 2.16
C PHE A 162 8.95 -3.15 1.25
N LEU A 163 8.88 -1.81 1.14
CA LEU A 163 8.37 -1.16 -0.05
C LEU A 163 9.55 -0.92 -0.99
N LYS A 164 9.51 -1.53 -2.19
CA LYS A 164 10.60 -1.48 -3.14
C LYS A 164 10.31 -0.56 -4.32
N ILE A 165 11.33 0.19 -4.72
CA ILE A 165 11.41 0.88 -6.01
C ILE A 165 12.64 0.32 -6.73
N PRO A 166 12.49 -0.43 -7.82
CA PRO A 166 13.64 -1.01 -8.51
C PRO A 166 14.49 0.04 -9.23
N ASP A 167 15.79 -0.21 -9.34
CA ASP A 167 16.72 0.56 -10.17
C ASP A 167 16.14 0.76 -11.58
N SER A 168 16.32 1.98 -12.10
CA SER A 168 15.89 2.41 -13.43
C SER A 168 14.37 2.37 -13.64
N ALA A 169 13.57 2.21 -12.58
CA ALA A 169 12.12 2.32 -12.66
C ALA A 169 11.67 3.78 -12.65
N LEU A 170 10.84 4.17 -13.62
CA LEU A 170 10.03 5.38 -13.51
C LEU A 170 9.07 5.18 -12.34
N PHE A 171 9.14 6.02 -11.32
CA PHE A 171 8.34 5.85 -10.10
C PHE A 171 7.37 7.01 -9.86
N ALA A 172 7.58 8.17 -10.49
CA ALA A 172 6.60 9.25 -10.52
C ALA A 172 6.84 10.22 -11.69
N ARG A 173 5.80 10.98 -12.07
CA ARG A 173 5.91 12.14 -12.97
C ARG A 173 5.10 13.30 -12.43
N TYR A 174 5.75 14.41 -12.09
CA TYR A 174 5.05 15.65 -11.78
C TYR A 174 4.57 16.31 -13.07
N GLN A 175 3.38 16.92 -13.04
CA GLN A 175 2.80 17.68 -14.13
C GLN A 175 2.25 19.02 -13.62
N LEU A 176 2.61 20.11 -14.29
CA LEU A 176 1.90 21.38 -14.26
C LEU A 176 1.21 21.60 -15.59
N ASP A 177 -0.12 21.73 -15.62
CA ASP A 177 -0.94 21.82 -16.82
C ASP A 177 -1.70 23.15 -16.90
N PHE A 178 -1.36 24.00 -17.86
CA PHE A 178 -2.09 25.24 -18.13
C PHE A 178 -3.41 24.96 -18.85
N ILE A 179 -4.53 25.41 -18.27
CA ILE A 179 -5.86 25.28 -18.89
C ILE A 179 -5.94 26.10 -20.18
N GLU A 180 -5.33 27.28 -20.16
CA GLU A 180 -5.03 28.10 -21.33
C GLU A 180 -3.52 28.35 -21.33
N SER A 181 -2.85 28.07 -22.45
CA SER A 181 -1.41 28.15 -22.61
C SER A 181 -0.86 29.48 -22.11
N ALA A 182 0.15 29.42 -21.24
CA ALA A 182 0.90 30.60 -20.82
C ALA A 182 1.65 31.18 -22.02
N LYS A 183 1.71 32.51 -22.15
CA LYS A 183 2.25 33.17 -23.34
C LYS A 183 3.38 34.12 -22.99
N SER A 184 4.37 34.19 -23.87
CA SER A 184 5.41 35.21 -23.88
C SER A 184 5.79 35.62 -25.29
N ASP A 185 6.15 36.90 -25.44
CA ASP A 185 6.96 37.33 -26.59
C ASP A 185 8.38 36.78 -26.47
N ILE A 186 9.05 36.57 -27.60
CA ILE A 186 10.47 36.26 -27.70
C ILE A 186 11.18 37.56 -28.13
N ASP A 187 11.87 38.24 -27.21
CA ASP A 187 12.70 39.42 -27.55
C ASP A 187 14.02 38.95 -28.15
N ALA A 188 14.09 38.96 -29.48
CA ALA A 188 15.28 38.50 -30.18
C ALA A 188 16.48 39.44 -30.02
N SER A 189 16.22 40.69 -29.65
CA SER A 189 17.26 41.70 -29.44
C SER A 189 17.93 41.58 -28.07
N ASP A 190 17.21 41.00 -27.10
CA ASP A 190 17.74 40.67 -25.77
C ASP A 190 18.00 39.18 -25.60
N SER A 191 18.88 38.64 -26.45
CA SER A 191 19.32 37.25 -26.33
C SER A 191 18.19 36.20 -26.38
N PHE A 192 17.08 36.52 -27.05
CA PHE A 192 15.90 35.64 -27.20
C PHE A 192 15.18 35.35 -25.88
N GLU A 193 15.09 36.37 -25.03
CA GLU A 193 14.37 36.39 -23.76
C GLU A 193 12.87 36.16 -23.95
N LEU A 194 12.25 35.49 -22.99
CA LEU A 194 10.81 35.35 -22.81
C LEU A 194 10.32 36.40 -21.81
N GLU A 195 10.28 37.66 -22.25
CA GLU A 195 10.13 38.86 -21.40
C GLU A 195 8.88 38.85 -20.49
N ASP A 196 7.81 38.14 -20.88
CA ASP A 196 6.59 38.09 -20.08
C ASP A 196 6.68 37.11 -18.91
N TYR A 197 7.64 36.18 -18.93
CA TYR A 197 7.84 35.21 -17.86
C TYR A 197 8.81 35.74 -16.78
N GLU A 198 9.80 36.53 -17.15
CA GLU A 198 10.80 37.03 -16.20
C GLU A 198 10.18 37.96 -15.11
N GLY A 199 10.71 37.84 -13.89
CA GLY A 199 10.21 38.51 -12.69
C GLY A 199 8.79 38.10 -12.26
N LYS A 200 8.27 36.96 -12.76
CA LYS A 200 6.96 36.41 -12.34
C LYS A 200 7.15 35.24 -11.39
N SER A 201 6.23 35.10 -10.44
CA SER A 201 6.22 33.96 -9.55
C SER A 201 5.33 32.83 -10.08
N ILE A 202 5.80 31.60 -9.90
CA ILE A 202 5.05 30.38 -10.17
C ILE A 202 5.22 29.43 -8.98
N THR A 203 4.13 28.77 -8.57
CA THR A 203 4.16 27.79 -7.50
C THR A 203 4.08 26.40 -8.10
N MET A 204 5.06 25.55 -7.78
CA MET A 204 5.19 24.19 -8.26
C MET A 204 5.38 23.27 -7.04
N PHE A 205 4.47 22.31 -6.88
CA PHE A 205 4.47 21.35 -5.77
C PHE A 205 4.64 22.03 -4.39
N GLY A 206 3.80 23.01 -4.09
CA GLY A 206 3.80 23.73 -2.80
C GLY A 206 4.90 24.78 -2.62
N ASN A 207 5.93 24.79 -3.47
CA ASN A 207 7.01 25.78 -3.41
C ASN A 207 6.84 26.89 -4.45
N THR A 208 7.03 28.13 -4.03
CA THR A 208 6.91 29.30 -4.91
C THR A 208 8.29 29.77 -5.34
N TYR A 209 8.48 29.87 -6.65
CA TYR A 209 9.70 30.33 -7.28
C TYR A 209 9.43 31.59 -8.08
N GLU A 210 10.44 32.44 -8.18
CA GLU A 210 10.50 33.55 -9.11
C GLU A 210 11.26 33.11 -10.36
N ILE A 211 10.69 33.35 -11.54
CA ILE A 211 11.36 33.13 -12.82
C ILE A 211 12.34 34.28 -13.01
N VAL A 212 13.62 34.02 -12.77
CA VAL A 212 14.71 35.01 -12.87
C VAL A 212 15.33 35.05 -14.25
N LYS A 213 15.10 34.02 -15.06
CA LYS A 213 15.52 34.01 -16.46
C LYS A 213 14.68 33.04 -17.26
N ALA A 214 14.25 33.42 -18.45
CA ALA A 214 13.53 32.55 -19.37
C ALA A 214 13.96 32.89 -20.80
N VAL A 215 14.54 31.94 -21.53
CA VAL A 215 15.10 32.18 -22.87
C VAL A 215 14.79 31.03 -23.82
N THR A 216 14.86 31.31 -25.12
CA THR A 216 14.94 30.27 -26.14
C THR A 216 16.39 30.04 -26.60
N GLY A 217 16.67 28.92 -27.27
CA GLY A 217 18.03 28.58 -27.76
C GLY A 217 18.57 29.44 -28.91
N GLY A 218 17.82 30.46 -29.32
CA GLY A 218 18.21 31.40 -30.37
C GLY A 218 17.29 31.36 -31.59
N ALA A 219 17.77 31.93 -32.71
CA ALA A 219 16.98 32.03 -33.92
C ALA A 219 16.57 30.64 -34.46
N LEU A 220 15.27 30.46 -34.71
CA LEU A 220 14.65 29.21 -35.17
C LEU A 220 14.93 28.01 -34.22
N SER A 221 15.10 28.29 -32.92
CA SER A 221 15.29 27.26 -31.91
C SER A 221 13.98 26.92 -31.21
N GLU A 222 13.77 25.63 -30.98
CA GLU A 222 12.64 25.11 -30.18
C GLU A 222 13.06 24.84 -28.72
N LYS A 223 14.33 25.11 -28.38
CA LYS A 223 14.86 24.97 -27.03
C LYS A 223 14.30 26.05 -26.13
N VAL A 224 13.90 25.68 -24.91
CA VAL A 224 13.48 26.59 -23.85
C VAL A 224 14.28 26.30 -22.60
N THR A 225 14.77 27.36 -21.94
CA THR A 225 15.42 27.26 -20.64
C THR A 225 14.76 28.26 -19.69
N ILE A 226 14.22 27.78 -18.57
CA ILE A 226 13.61 28.57 -17.50
C ILE A 226 14.43 28.38 -16.23
N THR A 227 15.10 29.45 -15.79
CA THR A 227 15.78 29.51 -14.50
C THR A 227 14.87 30.16 -13.47
N MET A 228 14.72 29.50 -12.35
CA MET A 228 13.87 29.93 -11.25
C MET A 228 14.66 29.94 -9.95
N MET A 229 14.30 30.83 -9.04
CA MET A 229 14.91 30.91 -7.71
C MET A 229 13.87 31.12 -6.63
N THR A 230 14.18 30.60 -5.45
CA THR A 230 13.50 30.94 -4.21
C THR A 230 14.53 31.07 -3.08
N GLY A 231 14.12 31.52 -1.90
CA GLY A 231 15.03 31.57 -0.75
C GLY A 231 14.38 32.10 0.52
N PRO A 232 14.91 31.72 1.70
CA PRO A 232 14.35 32.08 3.01
C PRO A 232 14.57 33.56 3.37
N ALA A 233 15.54 34.23 2.76
CA ALA A 233 15.82 35.65 2.96
C ALA A 233 16.29 36.29 1.65
N GLY A 234 16.05 37.58 1.49
CA GLY A 234 16.48 38.30 0.28
C GLY A 234 16.03 39.75 0.28
N GLY A 235 16.37 40.45 -0.80
CA GLY A 235 15.78 41.74 -1.14
C GLY A 235 16.74 42.67 -1.88
N THR A 236 16.26 43.87 -2.17
CA THR A 236 17.03 44.83 -2.98
C THR A 236 18.00 45.66 -2.14
N LEU A 237 19.23 45.83 -2.64
CA LEU A 237 20.24 46.76 -2.13
C LEU A 237 20.68 47.74 -3.21
N GLN A 238 20.99 48.98 -2.82
CA GLN A 238 21.69 49.93 -3.70
C GLN A 238 23.20 49.75 -3.63
N GLU A 239 23.93 50.13 -4.68
CA GLU A 239 25.39 50.06 -4.69
C GLU A 239 25.99 50.88 -3.52
N GLY A 240 26.82 50.22 -2.71
CA GLY A 240 27.40 50.72 -1.46
C GLY A 240 26.49 50.57 -0.22
N GLU A 241 25.27 50.06 -0.37
CA GLU A 241 24.38 49.70 0.74
C GLU A 241 24.78 48.36 1.34
N SER A 242 24.73 48.27 2.66
CA SER A 242 24.89 47.04 3.41
C SER A 242 23.72 46.84 4.37
N ARG A 243 23.18 45.61 4.40
CA ARG A 243 22.08 45.21 5.28
C ARG A 243 22.35 43.82 5.85
N THR A 244 21.84 43.58 7.05
CA THR A 244 21.95 42.28 7.72
C THR A 244 20.67 41.48 7.53
N PHE A 245 20.80 40.23 7.12
CA PHE A 245 19.75 39.24 6.94
C PHE A 245 19.97 38.08 7.90
N SER A 246 18.91 37.33 8.20
CA SER A 246 18.96 36.18 9.10
C SER A 246 18.33 34.97 8.44
N ILE A 247 19.02 33.84 8.55
CA ILE A 247 18.54 32.53 8.10
C ILE A 247 18.69 31.60 9.30
N GLY A 248 17.56 31.13 9.84
CA GLY A 248 17.55 30.46 11.13
C GLY A 248 18.20 31.32 12.24
N ASP A 249 19.16 30.74 12.95
CA ASP A 249 19.93 31.42 14.01
C ASP A 249 21.18 32.17 13.48
N SER A 250 21.50 32.03 12.20
CA SER A 250 22.66 32.65 11.56
C SER A 250 22.35 34.05 11.04
N SER A 251 23.37 34.91 11.00
CA SER A 251 23.25 36.30 10.57
C SER A 251 24.31 36.65 9.53
N TYR A 252 23.85 37.28 8.45
CA TYR A 252 24.65 37.56 7.27
C TYR A 252 24.57 39.04 6.94
N THR A 253 25.71 39.72 6.95
CA THR A 253 25.80 41.11 6.46
C THR A 253 26.15 41.08 5.00
N VAL A 254 25.20 41.48 4.16
CA VAL A 254 25.32 41.54 2.70
C VAL A 254 25.52 42.99 2.30
N GLU A 255 26.51 43.25 1.46
CA GLU A 255 26.80 44.56 0.86
C GLU A 255 26.83 44.42 -0.66
N LEU A 256 26.07 45.24 -1.39
CA LEU A 256 26.21 45.36 -2.84
C LEU A 256 27.36 46.31 -3.14
N THR A 257 28.44 45.80 -3.69
CA THR A 257 29.68 46.60 -3.86
C THR A 257 29.87 47.19 -5.25
N PHE A 258 29.21 46.61 -6.26
CA PHE A 258 29.39 47.00 -7.65
C PHE A 258 28.23 46.49 -8.51
N THR A 259 27.80 47.34 -9.44
CA THR A 259 26.95 47.02 -10.58
C THR A 259 27.59 47.54 -11.88
N ASP A 260 27.27 46.96 -13.03
CA ASP A 260 27.71 47.52 -14.32
C ASP A 260 26.62 47.57 -15.40
N SER A 261 26.94 48.19 -16.53
CA SER A 261 26.03 48.39 -17.66
C SER A 261 25.71 47.14 -18.47
N SER A 262 26.15 45.97 -18.01
CA SER A 262 25.72 44.67 -18.50
C SER A 262 24.83 43.96 -17.47
N ASP A 263 24.28 44.73 -16.53
CA ASP A 263 23.39 44.29 -15.46
C ASP A 263 23.98 43.13 -14.64
N ARG A 264 25.26 43.27 -14.31
CA ARG A 264 25.99 42.35 -13.43
C ARG A 264 26.25 42.96 -12.08
N SER A 265 26.23 42.13 -11.05
CA SER A 265 26.39 42.58 -9.66
C SER A 265 27.48 41.83 -8.91
N LYS A 266 28.04 42.47 -7.89
CA LYS A 266 29.02 41.86 -6.98
C LYS A 266 28.72 42.20 -5.52
N PHE A 267 28.66 41.16 -4.70
CA PHE A 267 28.34 41.27 -3.29
C PHE A 267 29.56 40.98 -2.40
N VAL A 268 29.48 41.49 -1.16
CA VAL A 268 30.30 41.04 -0.04
C VAL A 268 29.35 40.52 1.04
N VAL A 269 29.47 39.23 1.39
CA VAL A 269 28.68 38.58 2.43
C VAL A 269 29.60 38.16 3.57
N ASN A 270 29.39 38.71 4.77
CA ASN A 270 30.22 38.43 5.95
C ASN A 270 31.75 38.60 5.71
N GLY A 271 32.13 39.48 4.77
CA GLY A 271 33.52 39.74 4.39
C GLY A 271 34.07 38.85 3.27
N GLU A 272 33.31 37.87 2.79
CA GLU A 272 33.60 37.10 1.58
C GLU A 272 33.04 37.82 0.34
N SER A 273 33.83 37.95 -0.73
CA SER A 273 33.39 38.61 -1.97
C SER A 273 32.97 37.58 -3.01
N THR A 274 31.84 37.79 -3.67
CA THR A 274 31.42 36.98 -4.82
C THR A 274 32.30 37.26 -6.04
N ASN A 275 32.20 36.43 -7.08
CA ASN A 275 32.55 36.81 -8.45
C ASN A 275 31.61 37.95 -8.93
N LEU A 276 31.93 38.51 -10.10
CA LEU A 276 30.94 39.33 -10.81
C LEU A 276 29.89 38.35 -11.36
N MET A 277 28.64 38.54 -10.98
CA MET A 277 27.52 37.61 -11.22
C MET A 277 26.58 38.22 -12.27
N ASP A 278 26.15 37.40 -13.21
CA ASP A 278 25.05 37.67 -14.15
C ASP A 278 23.70 37.30 -13.50
N GLU A 279 22.60 37.83 -14.03
CA GLU A 279 21.25 37.45 -13.59
C GLU A 279 21.01 35.94 -13.75
N GLY A 280 20.47 35.31 -12.69
CA GLY A 280 20.33 33.86 -12.59
C GLY A 280 21.58 33.13 -12.08
N ASP A 281 22.69 33.83 -11.81
CA ASP A 281 23.87 33.22 -11.20
C ASP A 281 23.70 33.00 -9.69
N THR A 282 24.33 31.92 -9.21
CA THR A 282 24.48 31.58 -7.79
C THR A 282 25.95 31.71 -7.37
N TYR A 283 26.16 31.99 -6.08
CA TYR A 283 27.47 31.96 -5.45
C TYR A 283 27.38 31.29 -4.08
N THR A 284 28.03 30.14 -3.93
CA THR A 284 28.10 29.38 -2.68
C THR A 284 29.22 29.93 -1.78
N LEU A 285 28.84 30.42 -0.59
CA LEU A 285 29.77 30.91 0.42
C LEU A 285 30.57 29.77 1.06
N GLY A 286 31.67 30.09 1.75
CA GLY A 286 32.49 29.09 2.43
C GLY A 286 31.78 28.28 3.54
N ASP A 287 30.60 28.71 3.98
CA ASP A 287 29.75 27.97 4.93
C ASP A 287 28.64 27.13 4.27
N GLY A 288 28.58 27.12 2.93
CA GLY A 288 27.58 26.41 2.13
C GLY A 288 26.32 27.22 1.81
N THR A 289 26.12 28.40 2.41
CA THR A 289 24.97 29.26 2.08
C THR A 289 25.09 29.79 0.66
N VAL A 290 24.02 29.71 -0.13
CA VAL A 290 24.01 30.18 -1.52
C VAL A 290 23.43 31.59 -1.59
N LEU A 291 24.09 32.51 -2.31
CA LEU A 291 23.53 33.78 -2.74
C LEU A 291 23.12 33.65 -4.22
N GLY A 292 21.85 33.91 -4.54
CA GLY A 292 21.34 33.91 -5.91
C GLY A 292 21.01 35.33 -6.35
N LEU A 293 21.54 35.77 -7.50
CA LEU A 293 21.26 37.07 -8.09
C LEU A 293 19.99 36.98 -8.97
N THR A 294 18.96 37.74 -8.61
CA THR A 294 17.65 37.66 -9.27
C THR A 294 17.42 38.78 -10.27
N GLU A 295 17.91 39.99 -10.01
CA GLU A 295 17.79 41.13 -10.93
C GLU A 295 18.94 42.12 -10.66
N THR A 296 19.48 42.75 -11.70
CA THR A 296 20.33 43.94 -11.56
C THR A 296 19.76 45.11 -12.34
N LEU A 297 19.75 46.29 -11.72
CA LEU A 297 19.39 47.54 -12.38
C LEU A 297 20.59 48.49 -12.41
N HIS A 298 21.15 48.74 -13.60
CA HIS A 298 22.22 49.73 -13.78
C HIS A 298 21.87 50.89 -14.71
N GLN A 299 21.72 52.09 -14.15
CA GLN A 299 21.45 53.30 -14.92
C GLN A 299 22.68 54.20 -15.07
N ASN A 300 23.27 54.22 -16.27
CA ASN A 300 24.50 54.96 -16.60
C ASN A 300 24.26 56.45 -16.91
N TYR A 301 23.64 57.18 -15.97
CA TYR A 301 23.51 58.63 -16.01
C TYR A 301 23.59 59.23 -14.60
N ALA A 302 23.83 60.55 -14.50
CA ALA A 302 24.01 61.20 -13.21
C ALA A 302 22.76 61.12 -12.34
N GLY A 303 22.85 60.45 -11.20
CA GLY A 303 21.72 60.16 -10.31
C GLY A 303 20.87 58.96 -10.75
N GLY A 304 21.35 58.15 -11.69
CA GLY A 304 20.77 56.85 -12.01
C GLY A 304 20.84 55.89 -10.82
N VAL A 305 19.91 54.93 -10.79
CA VAL A 305 19.85 53.88 -9.78
C VAL A 305 20.80 52.74 -10.15
N HIS A 306 21.55 52.28 -9.15
CA HIS A 306 22.42 51.10 -9.19
C HIS A 306 21.96 50.19 -8.06
N SER A 307 21.26 49.12 -8.38
CA SER A 307 20.71 48.19 -7.39
C SER A 307 20.70 46.76 -7.88
N ALA A 308 20.64 45.83 -6.94
CA ALA A 308 20.51 44.42 -7.22
C ALA A 308 19.54 43.78 -6.23
N GLU A 309 18.72 42.86 -6.72
CA GLU A 309 17.88 41.97 -5.93
C GLU A 309 18.50 40.58 -5.87
N PHE A 310 18.34 39.92 -4.73
CA PHE A 310 18.98 38.64 -4.48
C PHE A 310 18.22 37.83 -3.43
N TYR A 311 18.41 36.52 -3.47
CA TYR A 311 18.11 35.60 -2.38
C TYR A 311 19.39 35.16 -1.66
N LEU A 312 19.26 34.90 -0.37
CA LEU A 312 20.28 34.32 0.48
C LEU A 312 19.72 33.02 1.08
N GLY A 313 20.52 31.95 1.02
CA GLY A 313 20.00 30.58 1.08
C GLY A 313 19.18 30.27 -0.18
N ALA A 314 19.64 30.76 -1.33
CA ALA A 314 18.91 30.63 -2.58
C ALA A 314 18.86 29.17 -3.03
N ASP A 315 17.68 28.69 -3.40
CA ASP A 315 17.46 27.43 -4.09
C ASP A 315 17.10 27.77 -5.54
N LYS A 316 18.06 27.53 -6.44
CA LYS A 316 17.89 27.71 -7.88
C LYS A 316 17.44 26.41 -8.50
N ILE A 317 16.52 26.47 -9.45
CA ILE A 317 16.26 25.36 -10.37
C ILE A 317 16.35 25.83 -11.81
N VAL A 318 16.78 24.94 -12.70
CA VAL A 318 16.79 25.17 -14.15
C VAL A 318 15.99 24.06 -14.81
N LEU A 319 14.96 24.48 -15.54
CA LEU A 319 14.18 23.62 -16.43
C LEU A 319 14.65 23.88 -17.85
N GLU A 320 15.17 22.87 -18.51
CA GLU A 320 15.63 22.94 -19.89
C GLU A 320 14.92 21.87 -20.71
N ASP A 321 14.53 22.23 -21.94
CA ASP A 321 14.03 21.29 -22.94
C ASP A 321 14.53 21.75 -24.30
N ASP A 322 15.22 20.89 -25.03
CA ASP A 322 15.73 21.14 -26.38
C ASP A 322 14.65 21.25 -27.47
N GLY A 323 13.41 20.84 -27.20
CA GLY A 323 12.31 20.91 -28.16
C GLY A 323 10.91 20.98 -27.57
N ILE A 324 10.37 22.19 -27.44
CA ILE A 324 9.03 22.46 -26.86
C ILE A 324 7.85 21.77 -27.57
N ASN A 325 8.04 21.31 -28.81
CA ASN A 325 7.03 20.60 -29.60
C ASN A 325 7.35 19.10 -29.80
N ALA A 326 8.46 18.65 -29.22
CA ALA A 326 8.90 17.26 -29.21
C ALA A 326 8.33 16.56 -27.97
N SER A 327 8.51 15.25 -27.92
CA SER A 327 8.11 14.44 -26.76
C SER A 327 9.26 13.56 -26.32
N GLY A 328 9.38 13.32 -25.02
CA GLY A 328 10.42 12.46 -24.45
C GLY A 328 11.78 13.14 -24.42
N SER A 329 11.81 14.35 -23.85
CA SER A 329 13.04 15.04 -23.46
C SER A 329 13.87 14.16 -22.50
N THR A 330 15.18 14.34 -22.54
CA THR A 330 16.16 13.74 -21.61
C THR A 330 17.02 14.83 -20.97
N ASP A 331 16.55 16.07 -20.99
CA ASP A 331 17.22 17.19 -20.34
C ASP A 331 16.90 17.13 -18.85
N GLU A 332 17.93 16.94 -18.03
CA GLU A 332 17.77 16.72 -16.59
C GLU A 332 17.58 18.04 -15.83
N LEU A 333 16.75 17.97 -14.79
CA LEU A 333 16.55 19.04 -13.83
C LEU A 333 17.91 19.44 -13.24
N GLN A 334 18.19 20.74 -13.18
CA GLN A 334 19.31 21.23 -12.39
C GLN A 334 18.79 21.90 -11.14
N VAL A 335 19.40 21.57 -10.01
CA VAL A 335 19.16 22.22 -8.72
C VAL A 335 20.47 22.84 -8.26
N ASN A 336 20.45 24.15 -8.07
CA ASN A 336 21.64 24.97 -7.86
C ASN A 336 22.66 24.82 -9.00
N ASP A 337 23.79 24.17 -8.73
CA ASP A 337 24.87 23.91 -9.69
C ASP A 337 25.03 22.40 -10.00
N GLU A 338 24.05 21.60 -9.58
CA GLU A 338 24.02 20.14 -9.72
C GLU A 338 22.94 19.72 -10.72
N THR A 339 23.28 18.80 -11.61
CA THR A 339 22.33 18.10 -12.48
C THR A 339 21.81 16.90 -11.71
N ILE A 340 20.49 16.71 -11.68
CA ILE A 340 19.86 15.64 -10.93
C ILE A 340 19.59 14.46 -11.85
N ASP A 341 20.36 13.39 -11.69
CA ASP A 341 20.29 12.21 -12.52
C ASP A 341 18.90 11.54 -12.37
N GLY A 342 18.24 11.28 -13.49
CA GLY A 342 16.92 10.64 -13.53
C GLY A 342 15.72 11.55 -13.29
N ALA A 343 15.91 12.88 -13.20
CA ALA A 343 14.85 13.87 -13.14
C ALA A 343 14.68 14.61 -14.49
N ASP A 344 14.11 13.95 -15.50
CA ASP A 344 13.98 14.53 -16.84
C ASP A 344 12.88 15.60 -16.92
N VAL A 345 13.22 16.77 -17.46
CA VAL A 345 12.36 17.91 -17.71
C VAL A 345 11.80 17.86 -19.13
N GLU A 346 10.49 18.02 -19.27
CA GLU A 346 9.82 18.16 -20.57
C GLU A 346 8.86 19.36 -20.51
N ILE A 347 9.03 20.29 -21.45
CA ILE A 347 8.21 21.50 -21.57
C ILE A 347 7.42 21.36 -22.87
N VAL A 348 6.11 21.19 -22.76
CA VAL A 348 5.22 21.05 -23.92
C VAL A 348 4.57 22.39 -24.24
N GLY A 349 4.57 22.77 -25.52
CA GLY A 349 3.95 24.00 -25.99
C GLY A 349 4.11 24.22 -27.50
N SER A 350 4.13 25.48 -27.91
CA SER A 350 4.30 25.84 -29.33
C SER A 350 4.96 27.20 -29.54
N VAL A 351 5.78 27.31 -30.58
CA VAL A 351 6.22 28.59 -31.14
C VAL A 351 5.16 29.05 -32.13
N THR A 352 4.48 30.15 -31.83
CA THR A 352 3.36 30.68 -32.62
C THR A 352 3.80 31.73 -33.64
N ASP A 353 4.89 32.44 -33.35
CA ASP A 353 5.65 33.26 -34.31
C ASP A 353 7.15 33.05 -34.10
N GLU A 354 7.87 32.86 -35.19
CA GLU A 354 9.27 32.42 -35.17
C GLU A 354 10.22 33.62 -35.05
N ALA A 355 11.07 33.63 -34.04
CA ALA A 355 12.20 34.54 -33.99
C ALA A 355 13.28 34.09 -35.00
N THR A 356 13.34 34.71 -36.19
CA THR A 356 14.22 34.22 -37.27
C THR A 356 15.64 34.79 -37.27
N SER A 357 15.90 35.82 -36.45
CA SER A 357 17.19 36.50 -36.30
C SER A 357 17.26 37.25 -34.97
N THR A 358 18.42 37.79 -34.59
CA THR A 358 18.62 38.60 -33.36
C THR A 358 17.95 40.00 -33.39
N THR A 359 16.98 40.20 -34.29
CA THR A 359 16.27 41.48 -34.49
C THR A 359 14.81 41.29 -34.89
N GLU A 360 14.39 40.03 -35.04
CA GLU A 360 13.02 39.68 -35.40
C GLU A 360 12.47 38.88 -34.24
N ASP A 361 11.61 39.52 -33.47
CA ASP A 361 10.93 38.94 -32.30
C ASP A 361 9.97 37.83 -32.73
N GLY A 362 9.57 37.00 -31.76
CA GLY A 362 8.62 35.91 -31.96
C GLY A 362 7.60 35.83 -30.82
N GLU A 363 6.81 34.76 -30.82
CA GLU A 363 5.81 34.48 -29.77
C GLU A 363 5.81 32.97 -29.45
N LEU A 364 5.79 32.63 -28.17
CA LEU A 364 5.79 31.26 -27.67
C LEU A 364 4.69 31.05 -26.62
N GLU A 365 4.12 29.85 -26.63
CA GLU A 365 3.11 29.39 -25.68
C GLU A 365 3.58 28.10 -24.97
N ILE A 366 3.43 28.03 -23.64
CA ILE A 366 3.68 26.82 -22.83
C ILE A 366 2.34 26.24 -22.38
N ASP A 367 2.12 24.97 -22.68
CA ASP A 367 0.93 24.21 -22.29
C ASP A 367 1.17 23.44 -20.99
N THR A 368 2.29 22.72 -20.88
CA THR A 368 2.52 21.78 -19.79
C THR A 368 4.01 21.70 -19.45
N ILE A 369 4.34 21.48 -18.17
CA ILE A 369 5.69 21.14 -17.71
C ILE A 369 5.63 19.80 -17.00
N TYR A 370 6.50 18.87 -17.36
CA TYR A 370 6.69 17.59 -16.69
C TYR A 370 8.06 17.48 -16.07
N ILE A 371 8.12 16.78 -14.92
CA ILE A 371 9.36 16.26 -14.33
C ILE A 371 9.18 14.76 -14.16
N ASN A 372 9.87 13.95 -14.96
CA ASN A 372 9.84 12.49 -14.88
C ASN A 372 10.93 12.03 -13.92
N MET A 373 10.58 11.19 -12.94
CA MET A 373 11.50 10.77 -11.88
C MET A 373 11.75 9.26 -11.97
N THR A 374 12.99 8.90 -12.29
CA THR A 374 13.47 7.53 -12.46
C THR A 374 14.46 7.17 -11.36
N ALA A 375 14.27 6.03 -10.73
CA ALA A 375 15.14 5.55 -9.66
C ALA A 375 16.57 5.33 -10.18
N GLN A 376 17.56 5.74 -9.38
CA GLN A 376 18.98 5.60 -9.70
C GLN A 376 19.65 4.41 -8.98
N ASP A 377 18.91 3.75 -8.08
CA ASP A 377 19.29 2.52 -7.41
C ASP A 377 18.03 1.73 -7.01
N ASP A 378 18.20 0.51 -6.51
CA ASP A 378 17.13 -0.18 -5.78
C ASP A 378 16.91 0.52 -4.42
N TYR A 379 15.69 0.98 -4.15
CA TYR A 379 15.33 1.57 -2.86
C TYR A 379 14.46 0.61 -2.05
N TYR A 380 14.91 0.25 -0.84
CA TYR A 380 14.23 -0.68 0.08
C TYR A 380 13.77 0.05 1.34
N LEU A 381 12.53 0.55 1.33
CA LEU A 381 11.98 1.23 2.50
C LEU A 381 11.47 0.17 3.49
N SER A 382 12.03 0.15 4.70
CA SER A 382 11.51 -0.63 5.83
C SER A 382 10.29 0.05 6.46
N ALA A 383 9.56 -0.70 7.29
CA ALA A 383 8.44 -0.14 8.05
C ALA A 383 8.90 1.01 8.98
N GLY A 384 8.32 2.19 8.79
CA GLY A 384 8.62 3.43 9.50
C GLY A 384 9.58 4.37 8.76
N GLU A 385 10.08 3.98 7.58
CA GLU A 385 11.04 4.75 6.80
C GLU A 385 10.38 5.58 5.69
N THR A 386 11.17 6.51 5.14
CA THR A 386 10.79 7.32 3.99
C THR A 386 11.86 7.26 2.91
N LEU A 387 11.51 7.59 1.67
CA LEU A 387 12.42 7.58 0.53
C LEU A 387 13.51 8.65 0.70
N LEU A 388 13.16 9.87 1.14
CA LEU A 388 14.16 10.90 1.49
C LEU A 388 15.08 10.50 2.67
N GLY A 389 14.65 9.51 3.47
CA GLY A 389 15.40 8.95 4.58
C GLY A 389 16.43 7.89 4.18
N GLN A 390 16.32 7.31 2.98
CA GLN A 390 17.21 6.25 2.49
C GLN A 390 18.62 6.81 2.25
N SER A 391 19.64 5.97 2.51
CA SER A 391 21.04 6.32 2.27
C SER A 391 21.44 6.23 0.80
N GLU A 392 20.77 5.35 0.07
CA GLU A 392 21.00 4.99 -1.33
C GLU A 392 20.47 6.11 -2.26
N LEU A 393 19.54 6.92 -1.77
CA LEU A 393 19.12 8.16 -2.43
C LEU A 393 20.13 9.28 -2.15
N ASP A 394 21.27 9.22 -2.84
CA ASP A 394 22.32 10.24 -2.76
C ASP A 394 21.80 11.62 -3.21
N GLU A 395 21.05 11.68 -4.32
CA GLU A 395 20.48 12.90 -4.90
C GLU A 395 19.02 13.10 -4.48
N LYS A 396 18.81 13.64 -3.28
CA LYS A 396 17.47 13.81 -2.69
C LYS A 396 16.54 14.72 -3.49
N ASP A 397 17.11 15.62 -4.28
CA ASP A 397 16.36 16.53 -5.14
C ASP A 397 15.66 15.82 -6.31
N LEU A 398 15.95 14.52 -6.53
CA LEU A 398 15.21 13.64 -7.43
C LEU A 398 13.70 13.65 -7.14
N LEU A 399 13.29 13.82 -5.87
CA LEU A 399 11.87 13.98 -5.51
C LEU A 399 11.42 15.43 -5.70
N PHE A 400 11.76 15.98 -6.87
CA PHE A 400 11.53 17.34 -7.31
C PHE A 400 11.80 18.37 -6.20
N THR A 401 13.08 18.66 -5.96
CA THR A 401 13.57 19.56 -4.91
C THR A 401 13.09 19.21 -3.50
N GLN A 402 12.92 17.92 -3.21
CA GLN A 402 12.44 17.40 -1.93
C GLN A 402 11.03 17.90 -1.55
N ASN A 403 10.20 18.24 -2.56
CA ASN A 403 8.86 18.79 -2.33
C ASN A 403 7.87 17.73 -1.85
N TRP A 404 8.21 16.44 -2.04
CA TRP A 404 7.40 15.31 -1.65
C TRP A 404 8.24 14.11 -1.21
N ASP A 405 7.59 13.12 -0.61
CA ASP A 405 8.24 11.91 -0.11
C ASP A 405 7.28 10.71 -0.16
N ILE A 406 7.85 9.50 -0.20
CA ILE A 406 7.14 8.23 -0.03
C ILE A 406 7.46 7.72 1.37
N ARG A 407 6.42 7.36 2.12
CA ARG A 407 6.54 6.84 3.48
C ARG A 407 5.90 5.48 3.58
N PHE A 408 6.64 4.50 4.10
CA PHE A 408 6.12 3.15 4.31
C PHE A 408 5.99 2.86 5.80
N GLU A 409 4.78 2.56 6.26
CA GLU A 409 4.48 2.30 7.69
C GLU A 409 4.28 0.82 8.00
N GLY A 410 4.69 -0.07 7.08
CA GLY A 410 4.49 -1.51 7.19
C GLY A 410 3.10 -1.94 6.72
N LEU A 411 2.57 -3.01 7.30
CA LEU A 411 1.22 -3.49 7.03
C LEU A 411 0.26 -3.06 8.13
N ASP A 412 -1.02 -2.98 7.81
CA ASP A 412 -2.04 -2.63 8.78
C ASP A 412 -2.19 -3.66 9.91
N GLY A 413 -2.59 -3.19 11.09
CA GLY A 413 -2.67 -3.98 12.32
C GLY A 413 -3.94 -4.83 12.41
N ILE A 414 -4.09 -5.82 11.52
CA ILE A 414 -5.25 -6.73 11.47
C ILE A 414 -5.03 -7.98 12.33
N GLU A 415 -6.08 -8.39 13.07
CA GLU A 415 -6.10 -9.65 13.82
C GLU A 415 -5.91 -10.86 12.91
N VAL A 416 -5.18 -11.87 13.39
CA VAL A 416 -4.87 -13.10 12.66
C VAL A 416 -5.24 -14.34 13.45
N ASP A 417 -5.62 -15.39 12.74
CA ASP A 417 -5.61 -16.76 13.24
C ASP A 417 -4.53 -17.56 12.53
N GLN A 418 -4.12 -18.68 13.13
CA GLN A 418 -3.08 -19.51 12.54
C GLN A 418 -3.69 -20.73 11.85
N ILE A 419 -3.24 -21.01 10.62
CA ILE A 419 -3.39 -22.30 9.96
C ILE A 419 -2.05 -23.02 10.07
N LYS A 420 -2.01 -24.13 10.80
CA LYS A 420 -0.78 -24.89 11.07
C LYS A 420 -0.85 -26.31 10.57
N LEU A 421 0.20 -26.72 9.87
CA LEU A 421 0.50 -28.12 9.59
C LEU A 421 1.73 -28.52 10.42
N ASN A 422 1.51 -29.32 11.45
CA ASN A 422 2.54 -29.71 12.41
C ASN A 422 2.78 -31.22 12.40
N ASP A 423 4.04 -31.61 12.63
CA ASP A 423 4.38 -33.00 12.95
C ASP A 423 3.77 -33.43 14.28
N ARG A 424 3.30 -34.67 14.32
CA ARG A 424 2.87 -35.38 15.51
C ARG A 424 3.45 -36.80 15.53
N ALA A 425 3.71 -37.28 16.74
CA ALA A 425 4.16 -38.66 16.99
C ALA A 425 5.54 -39.04 16.39
N GLY A 426 6.45 -38.07 16.29
CA GLY A 426 7.83 -38.31 15.87
C GLY A 426 7.89 -38.66 14.39
N GLU A 427 7.43 -37.71 13.57
CA GLU A 427 7.42 -37.70 12.11
C GLU A 427 6.39 -38.61 11.45
N LYS A 428 5.50 -39.30 12.17
CA LYS A 428 4.60 -40.28 11.53
C LYS A 428 3.26 -39.72 11.14
N GLU A 429 2.88 -38.57 11.70
CA GLU A 429 1.57 -37.99 11.59
C GLU A 429 1.68 -36.50 11.30
N TYR A 430 0.82 -35.99 10.42
CA TYR A 430 0.54 -34.57 10.34
C TYR A 430 -0.76 -34.26 11.06
N GLU A 431 -0.76 -33.17 11.82
CA GLU A 431 -1.95 -32.55 12.42
C GLU A 431 -2.19 -31.19 11.75
N LEU A 432 -3.44 -30.93 11.36
CA LEU A 432 -3.89 -29.63 10.85
C LEU A 432 -4.63 -28.89 11.96
N GLN A 433 -4.20 -27.66 12.25
CA GLN A 433 -4.85 -26.76 13.20
C GLN A 433 -5.32 -25.50 12.47
N PHE A 434 -6.55 -25.07 12.73
CA PHE A 434 -7.12 -23.83 12.19
C PHE A 434 -8.29 -23.35 13.06
N VAL A 435 -8.71 -22.10 12.89
CA VAL A 435 -9.90 -21.54 13.53
C VAL A 435 -11.01 -21.45 12.48
N ASN A 436 -12.19 -22.01 12.74
CA ASN A 436 -13.33 -21.90 11.82
C ASN A 436 -14.01 -20.53 11.90
N VAL A 437 -14.96 -20.24 10.99
CA VAL A 437 -15.69 -18.96 10.94
C VAL A 437 -16.39 -18.58 12.25
N ASN A 438 -16.77 -19.55 13.10
CA ASN A 438 -17.35 -19.29 14.42
C ASN A 438 -16.33 -18.92 15.51
N GLY A 439 -15.04 -18.92 15.20
CA GLY A 439 -13.97 -18.69 16.18
C GLY A 439 -13.58 -19.94 16.97
N ASP A 440 -14.02 -21.14 16.56
CA ASP A 440 -13.63 -22.38 17.22
C ASP A 440 -12.29 -22.89 16.67
N GLU A 441 -11.31 -23.12 17.56
CA GLU A 441 -10.06 -23.78 17.20
C GLU A 441 -10.27 -25.29 17.01
N ILE A 442 -9.80 -25.82 15.88
CA ILE A 442 -9.92 -27.24 15.51
C ILE A 442 -8.54 -27.79 15.23
N SER A 443 -8.11 -28.78 16.02
CA SER A 443 -6.95 -29.63 15.73
C SER A 443 -7.42 -30.99 15.25
N MET A 444 -7.11 -31.34 14.00
CA MET A 444 -7.52 -32.61 13.38
C MET A 444 -6.33 -33.42 12.88
N PRO A 445 -6.36 -34.76 13.02
CA PRO A 445 -5.35 -35.59 12.39
C PRO A 445 -5.52 -35.54 10.88
N LEU A 446 -4.46 -35.11 10.19
CA LEU A 446 -4.49 -34.92 8.75
C LEU A 446 -3.99 -36.18 8.05
N ALA A 447 -2.73 -36.57 8.22
CA ALA A 447 -2.13 -37.68 7.49
C ALA A 447 -1.31 -38.60 8.39
N TYR A 448 -1.24 -39.89 8.04
CA TYR A 448 -0.43 -40.89 8.73
C TYR A 448 0.41 -41.69 7.73
N ALA A 449 1.70 -41.84 8.05
CA ALA A 449 2.66 -42.64 7.28
C ALA A 449 2.86 -44.04 7.89
N SER A 450 2.82 -45.06 7.04
CA SER A 450 3.16 -46.45 7.39
C SER A 450 4.04 -47.08 6.30
N GLY A 451 5.35 -47.12 6.54
CA GLY A 451 6.34 -47.42 5.51
C GLY A 451 6.33 -46.34 4.43
N SER A 452 5.99 -46.71 3.20
CA SER A 452 5.81 -45.77 2.07
C SER A 452 4.34 -45.48 1.77
N ASN A 453 3.41 -45.95 2.62
CA ASN A 453 1.98 -45.72 2.42
C ASN A 453 1.54 -44.49 3.21
N LEU A 454 0.64 -43.71 2.59
CA LEU A 454 -0.03 -42.57 3.20
C LEU A 454 -1.54 -42.81 3.24
N ARG A 455 -2.16 -42.29 4.29
CA ARG A 455 -3.62 -42.15 4.37
C ARG A 455 -3.98 -40.93 5.19
N TRP A 456 -5.19 -40.41 4.99
CA TRP A 456 -5.73 -39.40 5.88
C TRP A 456 -6.06 -39.98 7.27
N GLY A 457 -5.92 -39.17 8.31
CA GLY A 457 -6.15 -39.51 9.73
C GLY A 457 -4.86 -39.73 10.52
N ASP A 458 -4.97 -40.34 11.70
CA ASP A 458 -3.85 -40.67 12.60
C ASP A 458 -3.55 -42.18 12.56
N GLN A 459 -2.60 -42.67 13.36
CA GLN A 459 -2.24 -44.09 13.43
C GLN A 459 -3.43 -45.06 13.63
N ASN A 460 -4.44 -44.67 14.41
CA ASN A 460 -5.54 -45.54 14.82
C ASN A 460 -6.74 -45.40 13.89
N ASP A 461 -7.03 -44.16 13.50
CA ASP A 461 -8.32 -43.77 12.97
C ASP A 461 -8.15 -43.02 11.63
N ASN A 462 -9.03 -43.32 10.67
CA ASN A 462 -8.98 -42.70 9.34
C ASN A 462 -9.81 -41.41 9.31
N LEU A 463 -9.34 -40.40 8.58
CA LEU A 463 -10.17 -39.31 8.09
C LEU A 463 -10.76 -39.69 6.73
N THR A 464 -12.08 -39.60 6.57
CA THR A 464 -12.75 -39.73 5.27
C THR A 464 -13.09 -38.37 4.70
N LEU A 465 -12.74 -38.17 3.43
CA LEU A 465 -13.14 -36.98 2.67
C LEU A 465 -14.58 -37.07 2.16
N THR A 466 -15.25 -38.22 2.31
CA THR A 466 -16.64 -38.41 1.86
C THR A 466 -17.60 -38.55 3.03
N ARG A 467 -18.83 -38.08 2.83
CA ARG A 467 -19.92 -38.17 3.81
C ARG A 467 -20.73 -39.47 3.73
N ASN A 468 -20.22 -40.45 2.99
CA ASN A 468 -20.85 -41.75 2.79
C ASN A 468 -19.94 -42.86 3.31
N ASN A 469 -20.56 -43.91 3.82
CA ASN A 469 -19.86 -45.09 4.31
C ASN A 469 -18.75 -44.78 5.34
N ILE A 470 -19.09 -43.94 6.32
CA ILE A 470 -18.23 -43.58 7.45
C ILE A 470 -18.36 -44.69 8.50
N HIS A 471 -17.24 -45.27 8.91
CA HIS A 471 -17.18 -46.33 9.91
C HIS A 471 -16.85 -45.78 11.30
N ASP A 472 -17.11 -46.60 12.33
CA ASP A 472 -16.77 -46.27 13.70
C ASP A 472 -15.29 -45.85 13.83
N GLU A 473 -15.07 -44.92 14.75
CA GLU A 473 -13.84 -44.20 15.03
C GLU A 473 -13.32 -43.27 13.92
N GLN A 474 -13.93 -43.25 12.72
CA GLN A 474 -13.47 -42.39 11.62
C GLN A 474 -13.84 -40.92 11.82
N PHE A 475 -12.94 -40.04 11.37
CA PHE A 475 -13.16 -38.60 11.25
C PHE A 475 -13.80 -38.25 9.91
N PHE A 476 -14.62 -37.20 9.89
CA PHE A 476 -15.22 -36.66 8.68
C PHE A 476 -15.49 -35.15 8.79
N ILE A 477 -15.60 -34.49 7.64
CA ILE A 477 -15.77 -33.04 7.51
C ILE A 477 -17.22 -32.73 7.12
N LEU A 478 -17.79 -31.73 7.79
CA LEU A 478 -19.09 -31.16 7.47
C LEU A 478 -18.96 -29.64 7.29
N ASN A 479 -19.58 -29.12 6.24
CA ASN A 479 -19.75 -27.69 6.00
C ASN A 479 -21.25 -27.41 5.94
N ASP A 480 -21.67 -26.29 6.53
CA ASP A 480 -23.06 -25.86 6.42
C ASP A 480 -23.37 -25.18 5.09
N ASP A 481 -22.42 -24.43 4.53
CA ASP A 481 -22.52 -23.80 3.20
C ASP A 481 -21.31 -24.09 2.29
N THR A 482 -21.13 -23.31 1.20
CA THR A 482 -20.05 -23.46 0.20
C THR A 482 -19.12 -22.28 0.06
N ASP A 483 -19.48 -21.13 0.60
CA ASP A 483 -18.77 -19.86 0.49
C ASP A 483 -17.81 -19.63 1.67
N GLU A 484 -17.18 -18.46 1.70
CA GLU A 484 -16.26 -17.96 2.70
C GLU A 484 -16.85 -17.87 4.12
N ASP A 485 -18.18 -17.81 4.23
CA ASP A 485 -18.90 -17.75 5.50
C ASP A 485 -19.25 -19.15 6.07
N SER A 486 -18.97 -20.22 5.31
CA SER A 486 -19.28 -21.59 5.73
C SER A 486 -18.57 -21.97 7.03
N VAL A 487 -19.33 -22.43 8.02
CA VAL A 487 -18.80 -22.98 9.27
C VAL A 487 -18.41 -24.45 9.07
N THR A 488 -17.11 -24.71 9.06
CA THR A 488 -16.59 -26.08 9.06
C THR A 488 -16.68 -26.74 10.44
N HIS A 489 -17.09 -28.01 10.43
CA HIS A 489 -17.00 -28.92 11.56
C HIS A 489 -16.22 -30.18 11.19
N VAL A 490 -15.31 -30.58 12.08
CA VAL A 490 -14.66 -31.89 12.02
C VAL A 490 -15.20 -32.76 13.14
N VAL A 491 -15.68 -33.95 12.79
CA VAL A 491 -16.42 -34.83 13.68
C VAL A 491 -15.82 -36.24 13.63
N GLN A 492 -15.70 -36.89 14.77
CA GLN A 492 -15.38 -38.32 14.87
C GLN A 492 -16.66 -39.10 15.15
N TYR A 493 -16.94 -40.13 14.36
CA TYR A 493 -18.01 -41.08 14.67
C TYR A 493 -17.52 -42.03 15.77
N LYS A 494 -18.27 -42.14 16.88
CA LYS A 494 -17.88 -42.91 18.09
C LYS A 494 -18.78 -44.11 18.35
N GLY A 495 -19.39 -44.63 17.29
CA GLY A 495 -20.22 -45.82 17.34
C GLY A 495 -21.71 -45.56 17.53
N ALA A 496 -22.49 -46.61 17.28
CA ALA A 496 -23.94 -46.58 17.34
C ALA A 496 -24.51 -47.91 17.83
N ASP A 497 -25.51 -47.83 18.70
CA ASP A 497 -26.28 -48.97 19.14
C ASP A 497 -27.10 -49.59 18.00
N ASP A 498 -27.29 -50.91 18.08
CA ASP A 498 -28.23 -51.64 17.24
C ASP A 498 -29.71 -51.49 17.68
N HIS A 499 -30.61 -52.01 16.83
CA HIS A 499 -32.05 -51.99 17.08
C HIS A 499 -32.51 -52.83 18.30
N THR A 500 -31.63 -53.60 18.94
CA THR A 500 -31.99 -54.48 20.08
C THR A 500 -31.94 -53.74 21.42
N LYS A 501 -31.30 -52.57 21.48
CA LYS A 501 -31.31 -51.71 22.69
C LYS A 501 -32.65 -51.02 22.87
N SER A 502 -33.04 -50.79 24.12
CA SER A 502 -34.29 -50.11 24.47
C SER A 502 -34.27 -48.60 24.26
N ASP A 503 -33.08 -47.98 24.26
CA ASP A 503 -32.87 -46.55 23.98
C ASP A 503 -31.57 -46.40 23.16
N PRO A 504 -31.59 -46.80 21.88
CA PRO A 504 -30.39 -46.84 21.07
C PRO A 504 -29.84 -45.44 20.78
N LYS A 505 -28.54 -45.26 20.99
CA LYS A 505 -27.82 -44.02 20.76
C LYS A 505 -26.80 -44.13 19.64
N ILE A 506 -26.50 -43.00 19.03
CA ILE A 506 -25.34 -42.79 18.17
C ILE A 506 -24.50 -41.66 18.76
N LYS A 507 -23.17 -41.80 18.71
CA LYS A 507 -22.24 -40.89 19.37
C LYS A 507 -21.31 -40.21 18.38
N PHE A 508 -21.08 -38.92 18.58
CA PHE A 508 -20.18 -38.10 17.77
C PHE A 508 -19.29 -37.26 18.66
N LYS A 509 -17.97 -37.31 18.47
CA LYS A 509 -17.06 -36.36 19.09
C LYS A 509 -16.89 -35.16 18.18
N ILE A 510 -17.18 -33.96 18.67
CA ILE A 510 -16.98 -32.71 17.93
C ILE A 510 -15.59 -32.19 18.27
N LEU A 511 -14.71 -32.06 17.27
CA LEU A 511 -13.30 -31.73 17.55
C LEU A 511 -13.14 -30.32 18.11
N ALA A 512 -13.90 -29.35 17.60
CA ALA A 512 -13.93 -27.96 18.06
C ALA A 512 -14.15 -27.81 19.58
N THR A 513 -15.00 -28.64 20.19
CA THR A 513 -15.36 -28.55 21.61
C THR A 513 -14.77 -29.67 22.47
N GLY A 514 -14.26 -30.72 21.83
CA GLY A 514 -13.87 -31.98 22.48
C GLY A 514 -15.03 -32.80 23.03
N GLU A 515 -16.27 -32.30 22.98
CA GLU A 515 -17.44 -32.97 23.56
C GLU A 515 -17.88 -34.17 22.72
N THR A 516 -18.31 -35.24 23.41
CA THR A 516 -19.01 -36.35 22.77
C THR A 516 -20.51 -36.18 22.95
N VAL A 517 -21.18 -36.04 21.82
CA VAL A 517 -22.60 -35.78 21.71
C VAL A 517 -23.34 -37.08 21.42
N GLU A 518 -24.35 -37.38 22.23
CA GLU A 518 -25.24 -38.53 22.01
C GLU A 518 -26.55 -38.09 21.34
N ARG A 519 -27.02 -38.90 20.39
CA ARG A 519 -28.29 -38.70 19.68
C ARG A 519 -29.11 -39.97 19.68
N THR A 520 -30.42 -39.83 19.84
CA THR A 520 -31.34 -40.97 19.75
C THR A 520 -31.42 -41.47 18.32
N VAL A 521 -31.30 -42.79 18.15
CA VAL A 521 -31.46 -43.45 16.85
C VAL A 521 -32.91 -43.92 16.72
N THR A 522 -33.51 -43.64 15.57
CA THR A 522 -34.85 -44.15 15.23
C THR A 522 -34.74 -45.24 14.18
N PHE A 523 -35.18 -46.45 14.55
CA PHE A 523 -35.30 -47.59 13.64
C PHE A 523 -36.74 -47.69 13.11
N GLY A 524 -36.90 -47.54 11.81
CA GLY A 524 -38.13 -47.80 11.06
C GLY A 524 -38.05 -49.13 10.31
N ALA A 525 -39.17 -49.54 9.71
CA ALA A 525 -39.28 -50.84 9.03
C ALA A 525 -38.19 -51.09 7.98
N ASN A 526 -37.68 -50.04 7.32
CA ASN A 526 -36.56 -50.08 6.38
C ASN A 526 -35.75 -48.76 6.42
N SER A 527 -35.62 -48.14 7.58
CA SER A 527 -34.87 -46.88 7.72
C SER A 527 -34.19 -46.80 9.08
N VAL A 528 -32.96 -46.28 9.11
CA VAL A 528 -32.30 -45.84 10.34
C VAL A 528 -32.05 -44.35 10.19
N SER A 529 -32.46 -43.56 11.19
CA SER A 529 -32.26 -42.12 11.17
C SER A 529 -31.86 -41.58 12.54
N ALA A 530 -30.88 -40.70 12.56
CA ALA A 530 -30.57 -39.83 13.68
C ALA A 530 -30.29 -38.41 13.17
N THR A 531 -30.27 -37.42 14.05
CA THR A 531 -29.96 -36.02 13.68
C THR A 531 -28.82 -35.48 14.53
N LEU A 532 -27.81 -34.92 13.88
CA LEU A 532 -26.76 -34.11 14.51
C LEU A 532 -27.04 -32.64 14.16
N ARG A 533 -26.92 -31.75 15.14
CA ARG A 533 -27.14 -30.31 14.94
C ARG A 533 -25.90 -29.57 15.39
N LEU A 534 -25.32 -28.78 14.49
CA LEU A 534 -24.11 -28.00 14.71
C LEU A 534 -24.31 -26.65 14.00
N ALA A 535 -23.94 -25.54 14.67
CA ALA A 535 -24.05 -24.18 14.16
C ALA A 535 -25.39 -23.84 13.45
N GLY A 536 -26.52 -24.32 13.99
CA GLY A 536 -27.84 -24.08 13.38
C GLY A 536 -28.21 -25.03 12.23
N THR A 537 -27.26 -25.75 11.66
CA THR A 537 -27.48 -26.74 10.60
C THR A 537 -27.86 -28.10 11.17
N THR A 538 -28.85 -28.75 10.55
CA THR A 538 -29.29 -30.12 10.89
C THR A 538 -28.77 -31.12 9.88
N TYR A 539 -27.91 -32.02 10.34
CA TYR A 539 -27.39 -33.16 9.62
C TYR A 539 -28.17 -34.42 9.96
N THR A 540 -28.71 -35.09 8.94
CA THR A 540 -29.40 -36.37 9.04
C THR A 540 -28.42 -37.51 8.81
N VAL A 541 -28.35 -38.43 9.76
CA VAL A 541 -27.49 -39.60 9.72
C VAL A 541 -28.33 -40.82 9.37
N THR A 542 -27.88 -41.60 8.38
CA THR A 542 -28.54 -42.82 7.90
C THR A 542 -27.55 -43.97 7.79
N ASN A 543 -28.03 -45.20 7.70
CA ASN A 543 -27.18 -46.38 7.51
C ASN A 543 -26.60 -46.41 6.06
N SER A 544 -25.30 -46.67 5.92
CA SER A 544 -24.61 -46.76 4.63
C SER A 544 -24.79 -48.10 3.89
N THR A 545 -25.26 -49.14 4.59
CA THR A 545 -25.30 -50.51 4.06
C THR A 545 -26.50 -50.72 3.12
N THR A 546 -26.27 -51.11 1.87
CA THR A 546 -27.29 -51.27 0.81
C THR A 546 -28.20 -52.51 0.95
N GLY A 547 -28.21 -53.18 2.10
CA GLY A 547 -28.77 -54.54 2.25
C GLY A 547 -30.01 -54.70 3.14
N THR A 548 -30.23 -53.88 4.16
CA THR A 548 -31.46 -53.85 4.98
C THR A 548 -31.48 -52.54 5.75
N LEU A 549 -32.07 -51.50 5.17
CA LEU A 549 -31.98 -50.10 5.65
C LEU A 549 -32.59 -49.83 7.04
N GLY A 550 -33.09 -50.82 7.78
CA GLY A 550 -33.76 -50.62 9.07
C GLY A 550 -33.45 -51.62 10.18
N ASN A 551 -32.56 -52.59 9.94
CA ASN A 551 -32.21 -53.59 10.95
C ASN A 551 -30.71 -53.90 10.85
N THR A 552 -29.90 -53.15 11.59
CA THR A 552 -28.44 -53.27 11.53
C THR A 552 -27.93 -54.54 12.20
N GLY A 553 -28.69 -55.15 13.12
CA GLY A 553 -28.35 -56.41 13.80
C GLY A 553 -27.00 -56.45 14.54
N SER A 554 -26.23 -55.38 14.47
CA SER A 554 -24.91 -55.17 15.05
C SER A 554 -24.75 -53.70 15.42
N ASP A 555 -24.03 -53.47 16.51
CA ASP A 555 -23.54 -52.15 16.89
C ASP A 555 -22.56 -51.64 15.80
N ASP A 556 -22.29 -50.33 15.78
CA ASP A 556 -21.23 -49.67 15.01
C ASP A 556 -21.34 -49.83 13.49
N TRP A 557 -22.58 -49.80 13.00
CA TRP A 557 -22.89 -49.81 11.58
C TRP A 557 -22.38 -48.54 10.87
N GLY A 558 -21.99 -48.68 9.60
CA GLY A 558 -21.49 -47.57 8.79
C GLY A 558 -22.58 -46.55 8.47
N ILE A 559 -22.22 -45.26 8.42
CA ILE A 559 -23.17 -44.15 8.30
C ILE A 559 -22.98 -43.33 7.02
N ASN A 560 -24.07 -42.73 6.55
CA ASN A 560 -24.08 -41.62 5.60
C ASN A 560 -24.63 -40.39 6.30
N VAL A 561 -24.09 -39.21 5.99
CA VAL A 561 -24.52 -37.93 6.55
C VAL A 561 -25.04 -37.03 5.43
N ILE A 562 -26.25 -36.50 5.60
CA ILE A 562 -26.98 -35.65 4.66
C ILE A 562 -27.36 -34.34 5.35
N GLY A 563 -27.29 -33.20 4.67
CA GLY A 563 -27.56 -31.88 5.25
C GLY A 563 -26.29 -31.01 5.23
N GLY A 564 -26.46 -29.69 5.39
CA GLY A 564 -25.43 -28.72 5.01
C GLY A 564 -25.07 -28.83 3.53
N SER A 565 -23.96 -28.23 3.11
CA SER A 565 -23.50 -28.34 1.74
C SER A 565 -22.60 -29.55 1.48
N SER A 566 -22.65 -30.05 0.25
CA SER A 566 -21.78 -31.13 -0.21
C SER A 566 -20.54 -30.57 -0.87
N THR A 567 -19.48 -30.46 -0.08
CA THR A 567 -18.16 -29.98 -0.51
C THR A 567 -17.28 -31.11 -1.05
N ASN A 568 -17.71 -32.37 -0.88
CA ASN A 568 -16.96 -33.51 -1.38
C ASN A 568 -17.29 -33.84 -2.84
N THR A 569 -16.31 -33.73 -3.73
CA THR A 569 -16.44 -34.08 -5.15
C THR A 569 -15.59 -35.28 -5.51
N SER A 570 -16.16 -36.22 -6.28
CA SER A 570 -15.36 -37.25 -6.96
C SER A 570 -15.06 -36.77 -8.37
N ILE A 571 -13.78 -36.59 -8.67
CA ILE A 571 -13.34 -36.11 -9.98
C ILE A 571 -12.75 -37.30 -10.73
N THR A 572 -13.25 -37.56 -11.94
CA THR A 572 -12.78 -38.66 -12.80
C THR A 572 -12.08 -38.07 -14.02
N PHE A 573 -10.78 -38.35 -14.15
CA PHE A 573 -9.99 -37.97 -15.33
C PHE A 573 -9.50 -39.24 -16.04
N GLY A 574 -10.23 -39.69 -17.05
CA GLY A 574 -9.92 -40.95 -17.74
C GLY A 574 -10.04 -42.16 -16.80
N THR A 575 -8.92 -42.85 -16.52
CA THR A 575 -8.86 -43.99 -15.57
C THR A 575 -8.46 -43.57 -14.14
N ALA A 576 -8.12 -42.30 -13.92
CA ALA A 576 -7.81 -41.76 -12.60
C ALA A 576 -9.10 -41.29 -11.90
N ASN A 577 -9.23 -41.62 -10.61
CA ASN A 577 -10.30 -41.16 -9.74
C ASN A 577 -9.70 -40.44 -8.52
N SER A 578 -10.17 -39.24 -8.24
CA SER A 578 -9.80 -38.50 -7.03
C SER A 578 -11.02 -38.24 -6.14
N THR A 579 -10.72 -38.02 -4.87
CA THR A 579 -11.68 -37.59 -3.85
C THR A 579 -11.17 -36.29 -3.26
N GLN A 580 -12.02 -35.28 -3.21
CA GLN A 580 -11.69 -33.96 -2.67
C GLN A 580 -12.69 -33.57 -1.61
N ASN A 581 -12.27 -32.79 -0.62
CA ASN A 581 -13.12 -32.06 0.32
C ASN A 581 -12.35 -30.81 0.80
N TYR A 582 -13.00 -29.87 1.47
CA TYR A 582 -12.35 -28.66 1.97
C TYR A 582 -12.91 -28.20 3.31
N LEU A 583 -12.11 -27.38 4.00
CA LEU A 583 -12.43 -26.68 5.24
C LEU A 583 -12.35 -25.18 4.98
N ILE A 584 -13.15 -24.40 5.69
CA ILE A 584 -13.14 -22.94 5.68
C ILE A 584 -12.68 -22.47 7.06
N ALA A 585 -11.56 -21.75 7.07
CA ALA A 585 -11.06 -21.04 8.23
C ALA A 585 -11.64 -19.62 8.27
N ARG A 586 -11.69 -19.04 9.47
CA ARG A 586 -12.09 -17.63 9.66
C ARG A 586 -11.21 -16.73 8.79
N GLY A 587 -11.84 -15.72 8.19
CA GLY A 587 -11.18 -14.85 7.22
C GLY A 587 -11.16 -15.40 5.78
N GLY A 588 -12.01 -16.36 5.44
CA GLY A 588 -12.18 -16.80 4.05
C GLY A 588 -11.04 -17.68 3.50
N ALA A 589 -10.25 -18.32 4.36
CA ALA A 589 -9.25 -19.31 3.94
C ALA A 589 -9.91 -20.64 3.63
N LYS A 590 -9.84 -21.10 2.39
CA LYS A 590 -10.25 -22.45 2.00
C LYS A 590 -9.05 -23.38 2.00
N ILE A 591 -9.06 -24.36 2.91
CA ILE A 591 -8.08 -25.44 3.00
C ILE A 591 -8.63 -26.66 2.28
N GLU A 592 -8.12 -26.98 1.09
CA GLU A 592 -8.62 -28.09 0.29
C GLU A 592 -7.71 -29.32 0.38
N LEU A 593 -8.36 -30.49 0.50
CA LEU A 593 -7.75 -31.79 0.67
C LEU A 593 -8.11 -32.67 -0.52
N LEU A 594 -7.11 -33.24 -1.18
CA LEU A 594 -7.28 -34.07 -2.38
C LEU A 594 -6.52 -35.39 -2.25
N GLN A 595 -7.20 -36.50 -2.53
CA GLN A 595 -6.59 -37.83 -2.65
C GLN A 595 -6.73 -38.36 -4.07
N VAL A 596 -5.61 -38.76 -4.68
CA VAL A 596 -5.58 -39.33 -6.04
C VAL A 596 -5.42 -40.85 -5.95
N ASN A 597 -6.46 -41.60 -6.35
CA ASN A 597 -6.53 -43.05 -6.12
C ASN A 597 -5.92 -43.90 -7.26
N ASN A 598 -5.71 -43.36 -8.46
CA ASN A 598 -5.06 -44.05 -9.59
C ASN A 598 -4.34 -43.04 -10.50
N ALA A 599 -3.07 -43.29 -10.84
CA ALA A 599 -2.31 -42.46 -11.78
C ALA A 599 -2.47 -42.97 -13.21
N GLY A 600 -2.78 -42.06 -14.13
CA GLY A 600 -2.83 -42.38 -15.55
C GLY A 600 -2.60 -41.21 -16.50
N ILE A 601 -2.41 -39.97 -16.03
CA ILE A 601 -2.26 -38.82 -16.91
C ILE A 601 -1.12 -37.91 -16.43
N HIS A 602 -0.18 -37.62 -17.33
CA HIS A 602 0.76 -36.50 -17.21
C HIS A 602 -0.01 -35.23 -17.65
N ALA A 603 -0.06 -34.22 -16.79
CA ALA A 603 -0.92 -33.05 -16.95
C ALA A 603 -0.38 -32.04 -17.98
N GLY A 604 -0.67 -32.30 -19.26
CA GLY A 604 -0.27 -31.40 -20.35
C GLY A 604 -1.33 -30.40 -20.81
N ASN A 605 -2.52 -30.30 -20.19
CA ASN A 605 -3.58 -29.43 -20.74
C ASN A 605 -4.73 -29.08 -19.78
N LEU A 606 -4.45 -28.75 -18.52
CA LEU A 606 -5.44 -28.17 -17.60
C LEU A 606 -5.10 -26.70 -17.36
N THR A 607 -6.01 -25.80 -17.74
CA THR A 607 -5.86 -24.34 -17.67
C THR A 607 -6.29 -23.76 -16.31
N ARG A 608 -6.13 -24.52 -15.23
CA ARG A 608 -6.21 -24.03 -13.84
C ARG A 608 -4.88 -24.42 -13.21
N GLY A 609 -4.09 -23.44 -12.78
CA GLY A 609 -2.70 -23.62 -12.38
C GLY A 609 -2.46 -24.84 -11.49
N GLN A 610 -1.35 -25.53 -11.78
CA GLN A 610 -0.80 -26.68 -11.06
C GLN A 610 -1.56 -28.00 -11.24
N PHE A 611 -0.84 -29.09 -11.53
CA PHE A 611 -1.04 -30.45 -10.99
C PHE A 611 -0.24 -31.44 -11.83
N SER A 612 0.81 -32.06 -11.29
CA SER A 612 1.32 -33.34 -11.81
C SER A 612 1.44 -34.27 -10.61
N VAL A 613 0.56 -35.28 -10.54
CA VAL A 613 0.42 -36.15 -9.36
C VAL A 613 0.50 -37.62 -9.76
N GLY A 614 1.31 -38.37 -9.01
CA GLY A 614 1.39 -39.83 -9.02
C GLY A 614 0.24 -40.48 -8.25
N SER A 615 0.12 -41.80 -8.35
CA SER A 615 -0.94 -42.58 -7.69
C SER A 615 -0.70 -42.65 -6.19
N GLY A 616 -1.75 -42.48 -5.37
CA GLY A 616 -1.67 -42.65 -3.92
C GLY A 616 -1.11 -41.44 -3.17
N GLN A 617 -1.13 -40.25 -3.79
CA GLN A 617 -0.67 -39.01 -3.17
C GLN A 617 -1.82 -38.28 -2.47
N LEU A 618 -1.52 -37.73 -1.30
CA LEU A 618 -2.37 -36.80 -0.56
C LEU A 618 -1.87 -35.39 -0.86
N HIS A 619 -2.77 -34.49 -1.23
CA HIS A 619 -2.45 -33.12 -1.56
C HIS A 619 -3.27 -32.18 -0.68
N TRP A 620 -2.65 -31.08 -0.27
CA TRP A 620 -3.32 -30.02 0.46
C TRP A 620 -2.93 -28.66 -0.12
N ASN A 621 -3.88 -27.73 -0.13
CA ASN A 621 -3.65 -26.35 -0.51
C ASN A 621 -4.47 -25.41 0.38
N VAL A 622 -4.00 -24.18 0.49
CA VAL A 622 -4.71 -23.05 1.10
C VAL A 622 -4.96 -22.04 -0.01
N THR A 623 -6.22 -21.64 -0.14
CA THR A 623 -6.67 -20.68 -1.15
C THR A 623 -7.50 -19.59 -0.50
N LEU A 624 -7.35 -18.36 -0.97
CA LEU A 624 -8.28 -17.29 -0.69
C LEU A 624 -9.51 -17.47 -1.60
N ILE A 625 -10.71 -17.48 -1.02
CA ILE A 625 -11.96 -17.64 -1.80
C ILE A 625 -12.87 -16.43 -1.77
N ASP A 626 -12.62 -15.51 -0.85
CA ASP A 626 -13.35 -14.26 -0.74
C ASP A 626 -12.83 -13.28 -1.78
N SER A 627 -13.68 -12.94 -2.76
CA SER A 627 -13.34 -11.99 -3.82
C SER A 627 -13.39 -10.54 -3.35
N ASP A 628 -13.98 -10.25 -2.18
CA ASP A 628 -14.03 -8.89 -1.66
C ASP A 628 -12.72 -8.51 -0.92
N ARG A 629 -11.77 -9.46 -0.80
CA ARG A 629 -10.46 -9.30 -0.12
C ARG A 629 -9.25 -9.20 -1.04
N ILE A 630 -9.50 -9.19 -2.34
CA ILE A 630 -8.51 -9.00 -3.41
C ILE A 630 -9.23 -8.34 -4.59
N ASP A 631 -8.64 -7.32 -5.20
CA ASP A 631 -9.18 -6.65 -6.39
C ASP A 631 -9.52 -7.65 -7.51
N ASP A 632 -10.46 -7.22 -8.36
CA ASP A 632 -11.18 -7.86 -9.46
C ASP A 632 -10.30 -8.61 -10.50
N ARG A 633 -8.98 -8.67 -10.33
CA ARG A 633 -8.01 -9.22 -11.29
C ARG A 633 -7.54 -10.63 -10.97
N LEU A 634 -7.59 -11.04 -9.70
CA LEU A 634 -7.23 -12.41 -9.30
C LEU A 634 -8.48 -13.28 -9.24
N SER A 635 -8.50 -14.37 -10.01
CA SER A 635 -9.63 -15.29 -9.97
C SER A 635 -9.63 -16.07 -8.66
N VAL A 636 -10.66 -15.88 -7.83
CA VAL A 636 -10.91 -16.80 -6.70
C VAL A 636 -11.40 -18.17 -7.20
N PRO A 637 -10.98 -19.30 -6.61
CA PRO A 637 -10.00 -19.42 -5.52
C PRO A 637 -8.57 -19.06 -5.96
N TYR A 638 -7.91 -18.17 -5.21
CA TYR A 638 -6.51 -17.80 -5.42
C TYR A 638 -5.60 -18.67 -4.57
N LEU A 639 -4.60 -19.30 -5.17
CA LEU A 639 -3.67 -20.17 -4.45
C LEU A 639 -2.70 -19.34 -3.60
N ILE A 640 -2.64 -19.64 -2.31
CA ILE A 640 -1.69 -19.04 -1.39
C ILE A 640 -0.50 -19.98 -1.21
N LEU A 641 -0.79 -21.24 -0.90
CA LEU A 641 0.23 -22.26 -0.67
C LEU A 641 -0.33 -23.65 -1.00
N GLY A 642 0.50 -24.55 -1.51
CA GLY A 642 0.13 -25.96 -1.65
C GLY A 642 1.31 -26.90 -1.73
N SER A 643 1.10 -28.14 -1.33
CA SER A 643 2.10 -29.22 -1.46
C SER A 643 1.47 -30.61 -1.44
N ASN A 644 2.22 -31.59 -1.95
CA ASN A 644 1.91 -33.00 -1.74
C ASN A 644 2.51 -33.45 -0.41
N ILE A 645 1.73 -34.18 0.37
CA ILE A 645 2.23 -34.93 1.53
C ILE A 645 2.89 -36.21 1.00
N THR A 646 4.11 -36.45 1.43
CA THR A 646 4.93 -37.60 1.06
C THR A 646 5.20 -38.48 2.27
N ALA A 647 5.60 -39.73 2.01
CA ALA A 647 6.01 -40.64 3.06
C ALA A 647 7.18 -41.50 2.64
N ALA A 648 8.19 -41.55 3.49
CA ALA A 648 9.35 -42.42 3.36
C ALA A 648 9.69 -42.99 4.74
N SER A 649 10.02 -44.28 4.83
CA SER A 649 10.42 -44.91 6.10
C SER A 649 9.43 -44.76 7.29
N SER A 650 8.15 -44.51 7.01
CA SER A 650 7.10 -44.17 7.99
C SER A 650 7.19 -42.75 8.56
N GLU A 651 7.91 -41.86 7.90
CA GLU A 651 7.97 -40.43 8.18
C GLU A 651 7.11 -39.70 7.13
N VAL A 652 6.27 -38.75 7.57
CA VAL A 652 5.57 -37.79 6.72
C VAL A 652 6.51 -36.65 6.39
N ASP A 653 6.34 -36.08 5.19
CA ASP A 653 7.11 -34.91 4.77
C ASP A 653 6.34 -34.15 3.69
N LEU A 654 6.76 -32.93 3.34
CA LEU A 654 6.21 -32.18 2.23
C LEU A 654 7.10 -32.32 0.98
N ALA A 655 6.47 -32.52 -0.17
CA ALA A 655 7.14 -32.22 -1.43
C ALA A 655 7.41 -30.71 -1.53
N ALA A 656 8.11 -30.26 -2.59
CA ALA A 656 8.35 -28.85 -2.85
C ALA A 656 7.07 -28.02 -2.63
N VAL A 657 7.11 -27.15 -1.62
CA VAL A 657 6.02 -26.26 -1.28
C VAL A 657 6.03 -25.13 -2.29
N THR A 658 4.89 -24.88 -2.92
CA THR A 658 4.77 -23.86 -3.95
C THR A 658 3.71 -22.85 -3.57
N GLY A 659 4.06 -21.56 -3.59
CA GLY A 659 3.10 -20.47 -3.57
C GLY A 659 2.29 -20.39 -4.87
N GLY A 660 1.21 -19.61 -4.83
CA GLY A 660 0.57 -19.15 -6.06
C GLY A 660 1.45 -18.18 -6.85
N THR A 661 0.92 -17.65 -7.95
CA THR A 661 1.51 -16.46 -8.57
C THR A 661 1.66 -15.36 -7.50
N GLY A 662 2.69 -14.52 -7.55
CA GLY A 662 2.88 -13.44 -6.56
C GLY A 662 3.20 -13.88 -5.13
N VAL A 663 3.32 -15.18 -4.83
CA VAL A 663 3.77 -15.69 -3.53
C VAL A 663 5.10 -16.41 -3.71
N SER A 664 6.18 -15.71 -3.38
CA SER A 664 7.54 -16.21 -3.43
C SER A 664 8.05 -16.50 -2.01
N LEU A 665 8.45 -17.75 -1.79
CA LEU A 665 9.05 -18.21 -0.54
C LEU A 665 10.54 -17.87 -0.54
N THR A 666 10.97 -17.06 0.41
CA THR A 666 12.35 -16.56 0.55
C THR A 666 12.96 -17.10 1.84
N SER A 667 14.18 -17.67 1.75
CA SER A 667 14.97 -18.05 2.94
C SER A 667 15.94 -16.92 3.26
N PRO A 668 16.03 -16.46 4.52
CA PRO A 668 17.10 -15.56 4.94
C PRO A 668 18.46 -16.24 4.84
N ASP A 669 19.50 -15.44 4.60
CA ASP A 669 20.85 -15.93 4.29
C ASP A 669 21.46 -16.87 5.36
N ASP A 670 21.15 -16.61 6.63
CA ASP A 670 21.58 -17.41 7.79
C ASP A 670 20.53 -18.44 8.28
N ASP A 671 19.41 -18.62 7.57
CA ASP A 671 18.30 -19.49 7.94
C ASP A 671 17.77 -20.33 6.77
N SER A 672 18.59 -21.26 6.26
CA SER A 672 18.20 -22.14 5.16
C SER A 672 17.07 -23.12 5.48
N ASP A 673 16.71 -23.25 6.75
CA ASP A 673 15.69 -24.17 7.24
C ASP A 673 14.29 -23.53 7.19
N ASN A 674 14.20 -22.21 7.06
CA ASN A 674 12.93 -21.51 7.05
C ASN A 674 12.77 -20.65 5.81
N ASN A 675 11.61 -20.79 5.18
CA ASN A 675 11.18 -19.97 4.07
C ASN A 675 9.97 -19.15 4.51
N TYR A 676 9.92 -17.91 4.09
CA TYR A 676 8.87 -16.98 4.46
C TYR A 676 8.29 -16.29 3.23
N ALA A 677 7.03 -15.88 3.34
CA ALA A 677 6.36 -15.12 2.29
C ALA A 677 5.17 -14.36 2.87
N TYR A 678 4.83 -13.23 2.25
CA TYR A 678 3.48 -12.69 2.34
C TYR A 678 2.66 -13.15 1.14
N SER A 679 1.36 -13.25 1.37
CA SER A 679 0.38 -13.42 0.31
C SER A 679 -0.32 -12.11 -0.01
N VAL A 680 -1.04 -12.08 -1.14
CA VAL A 680 -1.73 -10.88 -1.66
C VAL A 680 -2.67 -10.23 -0.64
N ASN A 681 -3.38 -11.01 0.18
CA ASN A 681 -4.26 -10.49 1.24
C ASN A 681 -3.55 -10.21 2.56
N GLY A 682 -2.20 -10.23 2.56
CA GLY A 682 -1.34 -9.95 3.71
C GLY A 682 -1.20 -11.11 4.72
N ALA A 683 -1.56 -12.35 4.36
CA ALA A 683 -1.27 -13.51 5.21
C ALA A 683 0.23 -13.82 5.22
N TRP A 684 0.78 -14.02 6.40
CA TRP A 684 2.20 -14.33 6.60
C TRP A 684 2.42 -15.84 6.64
N ILE A 685 3.32 -16.35 5.82
CA ILE A 685 3.61 -17.77 5.65
C ILE A 685 5.01 -18.04 6.18
N LYS A 686 5.13 -19.08 7.01
CA LYS A 686 6.39 -19.71 7.40
C LYS A 686 6.35 -21.17 7.03
N HIS A 687 7.25 -21.61 6.17
CA HIS A 687 7.53 -23.01 5.86
C HIS A 687 8.89 -23.39 6.43
N THR A 688 8.92 -24.35 7.34
CA THR A 688 10.17 -24.88 7.90
C THR A 688 10.50 -26.21 7.23
N ASN A 689 11.63 -26.28 6.54
CA ASN A 689 12.24 -27.48 5.96
C ASN A 689 13.65 -27.69 6.55
N PRO A 690 13.78 -28.45 7.64
CA PRO A 690 15.04 -28.58 8.37
C PRO A 690 16.16 -29.24 7.56
N SER A 691 17.31 -28.55 7.41
CA SER A 691 18.48 -29.07 6.71
C SER A 691 19.17 -30.15 7.54
N GLY A 692 18.98 -31.43 7.16
CA GLY A 692 19.61 -32.51 7.92
C GLY A 692 19.07 -33.91 7.73
N GLY A 693 18.44 -34.22 6.59
CA GLY A 693 18.09 -35.59 6.20
C GLY A 693 17.36 -36.43 7.27
N GLY A 694 16.03 -36.36 7.30
CA GLY A 694 15.15 -37.38 7.90
C GLY A 694 15.20 -37.48 9.43
N THR A 695 15.13 -36.34 10.14
CA THR A 695 14.93 -36.36 11.60
C THR A 695 13.88 -35.37 12.13
N THR A 696 13.34 -34.51 11.26
CA THR A 696 12.12 -33.72 11.51
C THR A 696 11.36 -33.50 10.20
N ALA A 697 10.03 -33.70 10.20
CA ALA A 697 9.16 -33.42 9.06
C ALA A 697 9.00 -31.91 8.80
N ASP A 698 8.77 -31.53 7.55
CA ASP A 698 8.43 -30.15 7.18
C ASP A 698 7.20 -29.64 7.96
N THR A 699 7.18 -28.37 8.33
CA THR A 699 6.01 -27.74 8.98
C THR A 699 5.62 -26.45 8.27
N VAL A 700 4.33 -26.10 8.36
CA VAL A 700 3.82 -24.84 7.80
C VAL A 700 3.00 -24.12 8.86
N ASN A 701 3.24 -22.82 9.00
CA ASN A 701 2.41 -21.90 9.77
C ASN A 701 2.00 -20.74 8.87
N ILE A 702 0.71 -20.43 8.83
CA ILE A 702 0.17 -19.28 8.11
C ILE A 702 -0.61 -18.44 9.09
N ASP A 703 -0.16 -17.21 9.33
CA ASP A 703 -0.93 -16.20 10.06
C ASP A 703 -1.93 -15.58 9.07
N TRP A 704 -3.17 -16.06 9.13
CA TRP A 704 -4.26 -15.72 8.25
C TRP A 704 -5.08 -14.55 8.80
N PRO A 705 -5.16 -13.42 8.09
CA PRO A 705 -5.80 -12.21 8.62
C PRO A 705 -7.33 -12.32 8.54
N HIS A 706 -8.01 -11.77 9.55
CA HIS A 706 -9.47 -11.83 9.66
C HIS A 706 -10.15 -10.99 8.58
N GLU A 707 -9.47 -9.97 8.08
CA GLU A 707 -9.80 -9.13 6.94
C GLU A 707 -8.54 -8.98 6.06
N GLU A 708 -8.61 -8.24 4.97
CA GLU A 708 -7.42 -7.95 4.18
C GLU A 708 -6.42 -7.11 4.98
N ARG A 709 -5.14 -7.52 4.99
CA ARG A 709 -4.06 -6.77 5.64
C ARG A 709 -3.26 -6.02 4.58
N ALA A 710 -3.62 -4.77 4.35
CA ALA A 710 -3.03 -3.90 3.33
C ALA A 710 -1.71 -3.24 3.79
N PRO A 711 -0.73 -3.06 2.88
CA PRO A 711 0.36 -2.09 3.01
C PRO A 711 -0.11 -0.66 3.32
N LEU A 712 0.62 0.00 4.21
CA LEU A 712 0.40 1.39 4.59
C LEU A 712 1.46 2.29 3.92
N VAL A 713 1.22 2.65 2.67
CA VAL A 713 2.08 3.53 1.87
C VAL A 713 1.45 4.92 1.78
N TYR A 714 2.22 5.96 2.07
CA TYR A 714 1.78 7.34 2.01
C TYR A 714 2.63 8.14 1.05
N ILE A 715 1.98 8.96 0.21
CA ILE A 715 2.63 10.05 -0.51
C ILE A 715 2.42 11.31 0.34
N THR A 716 3.50 12.03 0.61
CA THR A 716 3.48 13.17 1.52
C THR A 716 4.14 14.40 0.92
N SER A 717 3.73 15.58 1.38
CA SER A 717 4.39 16.85 1.06
C SER A 717 4.67 17.65 2.33
N GLY A 718 5.74 18.45 2.31
CA GLY A 718 6.16 19.26 3.45
C GLY A 718 6.42 18.43 4.72
N ALA A 719 6.20 19.05 5.89
CA ALA A 719 6.46 18.39 7.16
C ALA A 719 5.33 17.41 7.53
N THR A 720 5.67 16.12 7.63
CA THR A 720 4.76 15.07 8.09
C THR A 720 5.31 14.28 9.27
N SER A 721 4.42 13.64 10.03
CA SER A 721 4.81 12.73 11.10
C SER A 721 3.81 11.59 11.24
N SER A 722 4.29 10.39 11.58
CA SER A 722 3.45 9.23 11.84
C SER A 722 3.41 8.86 13.31
N LYS A 723 2.37 8.13 13.68
CA LYS A 723 2.19 7.58 15.02
C LYS A 723 1.43 6.27 14.94
N VAL A 724 1.94 5.27 15.65
CA VAL A 724 1.20 4.02 15.91
C VAL A 724 0.28 4.26 17.11
N LEU A 725 -1.02 4.08 16.88
CA LEU A 725 -2.04 4.13 17.90
C LEU A 725 -2.41 2.70 18.29
N ALA A 726 -2.38 2.41 19.59
CA ALA A 726 -2.79 1.11 20.11
C ALA A 726 -4.32 1.05 20.25
N GLY A 727 -4.93 0.03 19.66
CA GLY A 727 -6.37 -0.25 19.66
C GLY A 727 -7.11 0.33 18.45
N ASP A 728 -8.12 -0.40 17.98
CA ASP A 728 -8.96 -0.02 16.83
C ASP A 728 -9.58 1.36 17.02
N LEU A 729 -9.70 2.14 15.94
CA LEU A 729 -10.35 3.44 15.99
C LEU A 729 -11.84 3.29 16.36
N ALA A 730 -12.21 3.85 17.50
CA ALA A 730 -13.59 3.90 17.98
C ALA A 730 -14.16 5.33 17.86
N PRO A 731 -15.45 5.49 17.47
CA PRO A 731 -16.11 6.79 17.50
C PRO A 731 -16.09 7.38 18.91
N VAL A 732 -15.70 8.65 19.02
CA VAL A 732 -15.70 9.35 20.30
C VAL A 732 -17.10 9.83 20.62
N THR A 733 -17.54 9.58 21.85
CA THR A 733 -18.81 10.12 22.31
C THR A 733 -18.66 11.62 22.57
N VAL A 734 -19.27 12.45 21.73
CA VAL A 734 -19.37 13.90 21.95
C VAL A 734 -20.67 14.22 22.69
N GLY A 735 -20.56 14.73 23.92
CA GLY A 735 -21.70 15.18 24.72
C GLY A 735 -22.29 16.52 24.25
N VAL A 736 -22.96 17.27 25.14
CA VAL A 736 -23.42 18.65 24.85
C VAL A 736 -22.21 19.61 24.86
N ALA A 737 -21.34 19.46 23.86
CA ALA A 737 -20.04 20.13 23.78
C ALA A 737 -20.04 21.30 22.79
N THR A 738 -21.10 21.48 22.00
CA THR A 738 -21.23 22.63 21.08
C THR A 738 -21.83 23.81 21.83
N ARG A 739 -21.11 24.94 21.85
CA ARG A 739 -21.59 26.18 22.45
C ARG A 739 -21.41 27.35 21.49
N LEU A 740 -22.33 28.30 21.56
CA LEU A 740 -22.12 29.61 20.95
C LEU A 740 -21.03 30.35 21.72
N ALA A 741 -20.24 31.19 21.05
CA ALA A 741 -19.22 32.00 21.72
C ALA A 741 -19.80 32.82 22.89
N SER A 742 -21.05 33.27 22.77
CA SER A 742 -21.81 33.94 23.84
C SER A 742 -22.10 33.08 25.09
N GLU A 743 -21.94 31.76 25.02
CA GLU A 743 -22.23 30.82 26.12
C GLU A 743 -20.98 30.35 26.87
N VAL A 744 -19.79 30.78 26.44
CA VAL A 744 -18.48 30.38 26.98
C VAL A 744 -17.70 31.57 27.57
N SER A 745 -18.25 32.78 27.49
CA SER A 745 -17.68 34.02 28.05
C SER A 745 -17.90 34.19 29.55
#